data_AF-A0A8S9YAK2-F1
#
_entry.id   AF-A0A8S9YAK2-F1
#
_cell.length_a   1.000
_cell.length_b   1.000
_cell.length_c   1.000
_cell.angle_alpha   90.00
_cell.angle_beta   90.00
_cell.angle_gamma   90.00
#
_symmetry.space_group_name_H-M   'P 1'
#
loop_
_entity.id
_entity.type
_entity.pdbx_description
1 polymer ?
#
loop_
_entity_poly.entity_id
_entity_poly.type
_entity_poly.pdbx_seq_one_letter_code
_entity_poly.pdbx_strand_id
1 'polypeptide(L)'
;MNGSAKPIGPGRTDIAEECCRPCILIPPVRSDDDIEQNEIRLKGGRIIKWAHLFGCGDARRHITSKRMVALLTRTGSSVSNGKCGHESPCEQLCYELHDGIIECDCHQGFLLHQDGYSCIELNTTMETLREEAEMEEDVLYQKGASFSAQLMLAPSSTDSPRRAEDATSRGTTESLPQPCDDCGQGNCLPDSPRCQCPFGTTGSKCQTDVDIHTPRFSGQGWLAFPALKAAYKHVQLEIEFRPEVVEGILFLTGERDDLAGDFMALLIHQGYVEFRFDCGSGVGVVKSQETVLLNQWNRLAVYRHRWDAWIQLNTGKHVQGRSKGLFSRMTFREPVFIGGRGNTSGLQEKLPTDHGFKGCIRHLQINDYNYKFAAVPKGDAVKGFDIDDCTADRCSKVPCQHGGKCLTSGESAVCLCPLGFSGDLCESSLDLQVPSFNGSSYLRFPGLGSSVLSWLDIVIVVKPSDLNGLILYNGHRVDGMGDFVAIYLIDGHVEFTFDLGTGAATLRSTDPISLGEWHEIKISRTGRLAVLQVDKNPSSQILSPGAFTQLFLPLNLYIGGINNFEMVSPKVKTRSSFVGCIQGLTINYQPVQILFEALAGVNINNCPHPCVSKPCGDVARCVPHFDAFKCVCTKHCEESGEVANGNHVASFSGNTYLHYTDPEILSRILANKVSINMRFRTTSPNGLIVWTGRTEMRQTFGDFLAIGVKDGYLHLRYNLGSGETIIIFNETRVDDGNWHRVKALRSEQEGSIAVDHGKVSTDRSPGKLKQLNTNTGLYIGGMGDMETSTLYKYHKGFQGCISELTLNSEYHVKLAWSADATSHCRDIPP
;
A
#
# COMPACT_ATOMS: atom_id res chain seq x y z
N MET A 1 -12.84 68.56 24.85
CA MET A 1 -13.64 69.79 24.62
C MET A 1 -15.12 69.42 24.58
N ASN A 2 -16.00 70.42 24.61
CA ASN A 2 -17.47 70.32 24.66
C ASN A 2 -18.06 69.48 23.50
N GLY A 3 -19.29 68.96 23.57
CA GLY A 3 -20.31 69.11 24.63
C GLY A 3 -21.62 68.35 24.32
N SER A 4 -22.67 68.59 25.11
CA SER A 4 -23.93 67.82 25.13
C SER A 4 -25.05 68.36 24.22
N ALA A 5 -25.87 67.47 23.64
CA ALA A 5 -27.19 67.83 23.08
C ALA A 5 -28.22 66.66 23.09
N LYS A 6 -29.49 67.03 23.32
CA LYS A 6 -30.80 66.32 23.15
C LYS A 6 -31.83 67.45 22.83
N PRO A 7 -33.11 67.22 22.44
CA PRO A 7 -33.88 65.96 22.28
C PRO A 7 -34.43 65.78 20.82
N ILE A 8 -35.37 64.88 20.48
CA ILE A 8 -36.86 64.98 20.54
C ILE A 8 -37.49 63.60 20.20
N GLY A 9 -38.71 63.28 20.69
CA GLY A 9 -39.47 62.01 20.46
C GLY A 9 -40.40 62.04 19.22
N PRO A 10 -41.51 61.25 19.12
CA PRO A 10 -42.23 60.41 20.12
C PRO A 10 -42.24 58.89 19.76
N GLY A 11 -42.91 57.96 20.45
CA GLY A 11 -43.60 57.95 21.76
C GLY A 11 -44.80 56.96 21.85
N ARG A 12 -45.14 56.49 23.08
CA ARG A 12 -46.22 55.54 23.46
C ARG A 12 -46.04 54.07 23.01
N THR A 13 -46.60 53.06 23.69
CA THR A 13 -47.50 53.06 24.87
C THR A 13 -47.13 51.95 25.87
N ASP A 14 -47.28 52.20 27.17
CA ASP A 14 -47.02 51.21 28.21
C ASP A 14 -48.15 50.18 28.39
N ILE A 15 -47.70 49.01 28.85
CA ILE A 15 -48.44 47.85 29.33
C ILE A 15 -49.46 48.23 30.42
N ALA A 16 -50.60 47.54 30.42
CA ALA A 16 -51.45 47.38 31.61
C ALA A 16 -51.45 45.91 32.04
N GLU A 17 -51.34 45.67 33.34
CA GLU A 17 -51.32 44.32 33.93
C GLU A 17 -52.70 43.67 33.93
N GLU A 18 -52.77 42.33 33.73
CA GLU A 18 -53.49 41.44 34.64
C GLU A 18 -53.19 39.95 34.37
N CYS A 19 -53.62 39.07 35.29
CA CYS A 19 -53.64 37.60 35.16
C CYS A 19 -52.30 36.84 35.11
N CYS A 20 -51.56 36.87 36.21
CA CYS A 20 -50.71 35.74 36.64
C CYS A 20 -51.24 35.14 37.95
N ARG A 21 -51.65 33.86 37.96
CA ARG A 21 -51.69 33.00 39.15
C ARG A 21 -51.43 31.52 38.78
N PRO A 22 -50.66 30.77 39.60
CA PRO A 22 -50.24 29.41 39.29
C PRO A 22 -51.23 28.35 39.78
N CYS A 23 -51.24 27.19 39.13
CA CYS A 23 -51.70 25.94 39.74
C CYS A 23 -50.53 25.24 40.43
N ILE A 24 -50.61 25.09 41.75
CA ILE A 24 -49.59 24.41 42.55
C ILE A 24 -49.83 22.90 42.48
N LEU A 25 -48.80 22.13 42.10
CA LEU A 25 -48.74 20.69 42.35
C LEU A 25 -47.97 20.44 43.65
N ILE A 26 -48.60 19.71 44.58
CA ILE A 26 -47.99 19.28 45.84
C ILE A 26 -47.43 17.86 45.62
N PRO A 27 -46.15 17.59 45.95
CA PRO A 27 -45.52 16.30 45.65
C PRO A 27 -45.80 15.24 46.72
N PRO A 28 -45.93 13.96 46.34
CA PRO A 28 -45.70 12.82 47.21
C PRO A 28 -44.31 12.20 46.95
N VAL A 29 -43.35 12.57 47.80
CA VAL A 29 -42.36 11.69 48.47
C VAL A 29 -41.86 10.43 47.74
N ARG A 30 -40.54 10.37 47.47
CA ARG A 30 -39.78 9.13 47.14
C ARG A 30 -39.90 8.08 48.25
N SER A 31 -39.81 6.81 47.89
CA SER A 31 -39.34 5.74 48.79
C SER A 31 -38.53 4.72 47.99
N ASP A 32 -37.22 4.81 48.08
CA ASP A 32 -36.26 3.88 47.47
C ASP A 32 -35.59 3.01 48.54
N ASP A 33 -34.89 1.98 48.07
CA ASP A 33 -33.89 1.12 48.74
C ASP A 33 -34.32 0.16 49.87
N ASP A 34 -34.33 -1.12 49.48
CA ASP A 34 -33.62 -2.26 50.10
C ASP A 34 -33.39 -2.33 51.62
N ILE A 35 -33.71 -3.51 52.18
CA ILE A 35 -32.70 -4.47 52.68
C ILE A 35 -33.35 -5.84 52.96
N GLU A 36 -32.55 -6.91 52.92
CA GLU A 36 -32.94 -8.27 53.33
C GLU A 36 -33.54 -8.32 54.74
N GLN A 37 -34.40 -9.31 55.02
CA GLN A 37 -34.13 -10.11 56.22
C GLN A 37 -34.76 -11.50 56.28
N ASN A 38 -34.10 -12.33 57.08
CA ASN A 38 -34.59 -13.62 57.53
C ASN A 38 -35.86 -13.49 58.39
N GLU A 39 -36.66 -14.55 58.32
CA GLU A 39 -37.56 -15.09 59.36
C GLU A 39 -37.53 -14.44 60.77
N ILE A 40 -38.70 -14.00 61.30
CA ILE A 40 -39.29 -14.45 62.60
C ILE A 40 -40.49 -13.60 63.11
N ARG A 41 -41.59 -14.30 63.47
CA ARG A 41 -42.70 -13.97 64.42
C ARG A 41 -43.54 -12.67 64.32
N LEU A 42 -44.75 -12.87 63.78
CA LEU A 42 -46.08 -12.55 64.37
C LEU A 42 -46.17 -11.70 65.66
N LYS A 43 -47.00 -10.63 65.62
CA LYS A 43 -47.86 -10.22 66.76
C LYS A 43 -49.06 -9.35 66.33
N GLY A 44 -50.29 -9.89 66.43
CA GLY A 44 -51.51 -9.13 66.77
C GLY A 44 -52.40 -8.50 65.68
N GLY A 45 -53.53 -9.16 65.36
CA GLY A 45 -54.84 -8.47 65.29
C GLY A 45 -55.52 -8.18 63.93
N ARG A 46 -56.57 -8.98 63.62
CA ARG A 46 -57.85 -8.66 62.91
C ARG A 46 -57.80 -7.67 61.72
N ILE A 47 -58.04 -8.09 60.47
CA ILE A 47 -59.36 -8.47 59.87
C ILE A 47 -60.43 -7.36 59.94
N ILE A 48 -60.76 -6.76 58.78
CA ILE A 48 -62.09 -6.27 58.33
C ILE A 48 -62.29 -6.77 56.85
N LYS A 49 -63.39 -6.46 56.13
CA LYS A 49 -63.80 -7.18 54.90
C LYS A 49 -64.44 -6.37 53.75
N TRP A 50 -63.95 -6.61 52.52
CA TRP A 50 -64.68 -6.60 51.21
C TRP A 50 -65.29 -5.23 50.78
N ALA A 51 -65.90 -4.98 49.61
CA ALA A 51 -66.37 -5.76 48.44
C ALA A 51 -66.46 -4.80 47.19
N HIS A 52 -66.81 -5.11 45.92
CA HIS A 52 -67.04 -6.34 45.12
C HIS A 52 -67.13 -5.95 43.59
N LEU A 53 -67.09 -6.93 42.67
CA LEU A 53 -67.85 -7.14 41.39
C LEU A 53 -68.46 -5.95 40.59
N PHE A 54 -68.68 -5.99 39.25
CA PHE A 54 -68.18 -6.70 38.03
C PHE A 54 -69.13 -6.29 36.87
N GLY A 55 -68.76 -6.42 35.59
CA GLY A 55 -69.75 -6.29 34.49
C GLY A 55 -69.23 -6.24 33.05
N CYS A 56 -69.55 -7.25 32.24
CA CYS A 56 -69.35 -7.26 30.79
C CYS A 56 -70.69 -7.44 30.04
N GLY A 57 -70.73 -7.04 28.77
CA GLY A 57 -71.83 -7.26 27.83
C GLY A 57 -71.29 -7.52 26.41
N ASP A 58 -72.03 -8.25 25.57
CA ASP A 58 -71.46 -9.05 24.48
C ASP A 58 -72.28 -9.03 23.16
N ALA A 59 -71.66 -9.56 22.09
CA ALA A 59 -72.24 -10.23 20.92
C ALA A 59 -72.75 -9.43 19.68
N ARG A 60 -71.86 -9.39 18.67
CA ARG A 60 -72.03 -9.85 17.26
C ARG A 60 -73.28 -9.45 16.43
N ARG A 61 -73.04 -8.95 15.21
CA ARG A 61 -73.58 -9.49 13.92
C ARG A 61 -72.79 -8.97 12.70
N HIS A 62 -72.92 -9.64 11.55
CA HIS A 62 -72.23 -9.35 10.28
C HIS A 62 -73.19 -9.56 9.08
N ILE A 63 -72.77 -9.23 7.84
CA ILE A 63 -73.50 -9.37 6.54
C ILE A 63 -74.59 -8.26 6.38
N THR A 64 -74.70 -7.44 5.30
CA THR A 64 -74.08 -7.44 3.94
C THR A 64 -73.77 -6.02 3.40
N SER A 65 -72.83 -5.96 2.45
CA SER A 65 -72.45 -4.87 1.52
C SER A 65 -73.46 -3.74 1.19
N LYS A 66 -73.00 -2.48 1.34
CA LYS A 66 -72.87 -1.50 0.22
C LYS A 66 -71.94 -0.33 0.60
N ARG A 67 -71.21 0.23 -0.37
CA ARG A 67 -70.44 1.49 -0.20
C ARG A 67 -71.40 2.68 -0.10
N MET A 68 -71.16 3.60 0.84
CA MET A 68 -71.61 4.99 0.77
C MET A 68 -70.64 5.90 1.53
N VAL A 69 -70.60 7.18 1.17
CA VAL A 69 -69.63 8.18 1.66
C VAL A 69 -70.40 9.32 2.33
N ALA A 70 -70.15 9.59 3.62
CA ALA A 70 -70.28 10.91 4.23
C ALA A 70 -69.74 10.97 5.68
N LEU A 71 -69.23 12.16 6.01
CA LEU A 71 -68.76 12.73 7.27
C LEU A 71 -69.29 12.17 8.61
N LEU A 72 -68.39 12.14 9.60
CA LEU A 72 -68.72 12.38 11.01
C LEU A 72 -68.88 13.89 11.26
N THR A 73 -70.04 14.33 11.76
CA THR A 73 -70.23 15.70 12.29
C THR A 73 -70.84 15.72 13.69
N ARG A 74 -69.94 15.57 14.67
CA ARG A 74 -69.84 16.38 15.90
C ARG A 74 -71.07 16.50 16.83
N THR A 75 -70.96 15.90 18.02
CA THR A 75 -71.10 16.57 19.33
C THR A 75 -70.72 15.60 20.46
N GLY A 76 -69.99 15.98 21.52
CA GLY A 76 -69.23 17.22 21.71
C GLY A 76 -68.75 17.45 23.16
N SER A 77 -67.44 17.39 23.39
CA SER A 77 -66.77 17.92 24.59
C SER A 77 -65.39 18.43 24.17
N SER A 78 -65.08 19.69 24.51
CA SER A 78 -63.99 20.47 23.92
C SER A 78 -62.58 19.97 24.23
N VAL A 79 -61.83 19.63 23.18
CA VAL A 79 -60.46 20.17 23.07
C VAL A 79 -60.62 21.58 22.50
N SER A 80 -60.02 22.57 23.16
CA SER A 80 -60.10 23.96 22.75
C SER A 80 -59.21 24.22 21.55
N ASN A 81 -59.74 24.81 20.47
CA ASN A 81 -58.88 25.42 19.46
C ASN A 81 -58.15 26.60 20.10
N GLY A 82 -56.86 26.40 20.43
CA GLY A 82 -55.94 27.48 20.75
C GLY A 82 -55.72 28.35 19.53
N LYS A 83 -56.63 29.29 19.28
CA LYS A 83 -56.35 30.40 18.36
C LYS A 83 -55.36 31.33 19.03
N CYS A 84 -54.08 31.06 18.81
CA CYS A 84 -53.05 32.08 18.92
C CYS A 84 -53.49 33.32 18.12
N GLY A 85 -53.30 34.50 18.70
CA GLY A 85 -53.37 35.75 17.94
C GLY A 85 -52.22 35.80 16.94
N HIS A 86 -52.36 36.59 15.87
CA HIS A 86 -51.46 36.57 14.71
C HIS A 86 -50.02 37.05 14.97
N GLU A 87 -49.65 37.30 16.24
CA GLU A 87 -48.36 37.79 16.73
C GLU A 87 -47.97 37.07 18.05
N SER A 88 -48.31 35.77 18.19
CA SER A 88 -47.99 34.96 19.37
C SER A 88 -46.81 34.01 19.10
N PRO A 89 -45.83 33.86 20.02
CA PRO A 89 -44.70 32.94 19.84
C PRO A 89 -45.09 31.44 19.90
N CYS A 90 -46.36 31.12 20.13
CA CYS A 90 -46.89 29.75 20.16
C CYS A 90 -47.62 29.37 18.85
N GLU A 91 -47.22 29.91 17.70
CA GLU A 91 -47.66 29.41 16.39
C GLU A 91 -46.92 28.09 16.09
N GLN A 92 -47.56 26.96 16.39
CA GLN A 92 -46.96 25.62 16.39
C GLN A 92 -46.94 25.00 14.98
N LEU A 93 -45.78 24.50 14.54
CA LEU A 93 -45.66 23.75 13.29
C LEU A 93 -45.88 22.25 13.52
N CYS A 94 -47.14 21.86 13.78
CA CYS A 94 -47.55 20.47 13.97
C CYS A 94 -48.07 19.83 12.67
N TYR A 95 -47.57 18.64 12.32
CA TYR A 95 -47.96 17.86 11.14
C TYR A 95 -48.21 16.39 11.48
N GLU A 96 -49.26 15.80 10.89
CA GLU A 96 -49.58 14.38 11.05
C GLU A 96 -48.73 13.54 10.08
N LEU A 97 -47.95 12.60 10.62
CA LEU A 97 -47.01 11.80 9.86
C LEU A 97 -47.68 10.57 9.23
N HIS A 98 -48.39 9.77 10.04
CA HIS A 98 -49.40 8.75 9.68
C HIS A 98 -49.96 8.12 10.96
N ASP A 99 -51.04 7.32 10.85
CA ASP A 99 -51.68 6.57 11.96
C ASP A 99 -51.99 7.39 13.23
N GLY A 100 -52.36 8.67 13.07
CA GLY A 100 -52.67 9.57 14.19
C GLY A 100 -51.45 10.07 14.98
N ILE A 101 -50.23 9.79 14.52
CA ILE A 101 -49.00 10.29 15.11
C ILE A 101 -48.70 11.68 14.53
N ILE A 102 -48.70 12.68 15.41
CA ILE A 102 -48.39 14.08 15.10
C ILE A 102 -46.97 14.39 15.61
N GLU A 103 -46.20 15.12 14.80
CA GLU A 103 -44.88 15.66 15.17
C GLU A 103 -44.95 17.19 15.07
N CYS A 104 -44.36 17.89 16.05
CA CYS A 104 -44.47 19.34 16.20
C CYS A 104 -43.08 19.99 16.27
N ASP A 105 -42.96 21.19 15.69
CA ASP A 105 -41.74 22.00 15.71
C ASP A 105 -42.05 23.46 16.11
N CYS A 106 -41.01 24.18 16.53
CA CYS A 106 -41.07 25.54 17.07
C CYS A 106 -40.42 26.56 16.12
N HIS A 107 -40.90 27.80 16.13
CA HIS A 107 -40.28 28.88 15.35
C HIS A 107 -38.90 29.29 15.90
N GLN A 108 -38.08 29.86 15.02
CA GLN A 108 -36.67 30.17 15.28
C GLN A 108 -36.50 31.12 16.47
N GLY A 109 -35.78 30.68 17.50
CA GLY A 109 -35.67 31.35 18.80
C GLY A 109 -36.30 30.58 19.96
N PHE A 110 -37.00 29.46 19.67
CA PHE A 110 -37.64 28.61 20.67
C PHE A 110 -37.20 27.14 20.51
N LEU A 111 -37.24 26.38 21.61
CA LEU A 111 -37.00 24.93 21.66
C LEU A 111 -38.28 24.18 22.00
N LEU A 112 -38.45 22.97 21.44
CA LEU A 112 -39.54 22.07 21.82
C LEU A 112 -39.29 21.50 23.22
N HIS A 113 -40.31 21.56 24.07
CA HIS A 113 -40.31 21.10 25.45
C HIS A 113 -40.45 19.57 25.54
N GLN A 114 -40.16 18.99 26.71
CA GLN A 114 -40.18 17.53 26.93
C GLN A 114 -41.57 16.89 26.80
N ASP A 115 -42.65 17.66 26.82
CA ASP A 115 -44.02 17.20 26.53
C ASP A 115 -44.26 16.90 25.03
N GLY A 116 -43.36 17.35 24.15
CA GLY A 116 -43.42 17.10 22.70
C GLY A 116 -44.32 18.05 21.91
N TYR A 117 -44.87 19.11 22.51
CA TYR A 117 -45.74 20.07 21.81
C TYR A 117 -45.62 21.53 22.29
N SER A 118 -45.12 21.80 23.49
CA SER A 118 -44.93 23.18 23.99
C SER A 118 -43.59 23.76 23.53
N CYS A 119 -43.50 25.08 23.31
CA CYS A 119 -42.27 25.76 22.92
C CYS A 119 -41.76 26.68 24.04
N ILE A 120 -40.45 26.64 24.33
CA ILE A 120 -39.76 27.45 25.35
C ILE A 120 -38.70 28.36 24.72
N GLU A 121 -38.55 29.59 25.23
CA GLU A 121 -37.69 30.62 24.62
C GLU A 121 -36.20 30.40 24.91
N LEU A 122 -35.35 30.51 23.89
CA LEU A 122 -33.88 30.38 23.99
C LEU A 122 -33.27 31.66 24.58
N ASN A 123 -33.35 31.80 25.90
CA ASN A 123 -32.78 32.94 26.60
C ASN A 123 -31.24 32.91 26.52
N THR A 124 -30.63 33.92 25.89
CA THR A 124 -29.22 33.89 25.43
C THR A 124 -28.19 34.24 26.50
N THR A 125 -28.13 33.46 27.59
CA THR A 125 -26.94 33.37 28.46
C THR A 125 -27.03 32.18 29.42
N MET A 126 -26.12 31.21 29.29
CA MET A 126 -25.57 30.27 30.32
C MET A 126 -24.90 29.10 29.59
N GLU A 127 -23.58 28.98 29.64
CA GLU A 127 -22.79 27.99 28.88
C GLU A 127 -22.08 26.97 29.80
N THR A 128 -22.50 26.89 31.08
CA THR A 128 -21.67 26.35 32.18
C THR A 128 -22.40 25.38 33.12
N LEU A 129 -23.41 24.64 32.64
CA LEU A 129 -24.10 23.57 33.39
C LEU A 129 -24.34 22.32 32.53
N ARG A 130 -23.30 21.89 31.79
CA ARG A 130 -23.41 20.79 30.81
C ARG A 130 -22.58 19.54 31.13
N GLU A 131 -21.87 19.52 32.25
CA GLU A 131 -20.91 18.44 32.59
C GLU A 131 -21.31 17.57 33.80
N GLU A 132 -22.41 17.89 34.50
CA GLU A 132 -22.85 17.16 35.72
C GLU A 132 -24.11 16.29 35.53
N ALA A 133 -24.68 16.21 34.33
CA ALA A 133 -25.95 15.52 34.06
C ALA A 133 -25.85 14.16 33.33
N GLU A 134 -24.65 13.76 32.88
CA GLU A 134 -24.47 12.58 32.00
C GLU A 134 -24.10 11.27 32.75
N MET A 135 -24.48 11.11 34.03
CA MET A 135 -24.00 9.99 34.89
C MET A 135 -25.05 9.14 35.63
N GLU A 136 -26.37 9.33 35.47
CA GLU A 136 -27.39 8.56 36.24
C GLU A 136 -28.45 7.75 35.46
N GLU A 137 -28.60 7.85 34.13
CA GLU A 137 -29.68 7.15 33.39
C GLU A 137 -29.35 5.74 32.85
N ASP A 138 -28.21 5.15 33.20
CA ASP A 138 -27.70 3.92 32.54
C ASP A 138 -28.17 2.59 33.18
N VAL A 139 -29.34 2.57 33.84
CA VAL A 139 -29.95 1.35 34.44
C VAL A 139 -31.49 1.37 34.35
N LEU A 140 -32.10 0.59 33.44
CA LEU A 140 -33.08 -0.50 33.69
C LEU A 140 -33.68 -1.08 32.38
N TYR A 141 -34.38 -2.23 32.50
CA TYR A 141 -35.29 -2.88 31.53
C TYR A 141 -34.73 -3.89 30.49
N GLN A 142 -34.44 -5.10 30.98
CA GLN A 142 -34.83 -6.34 30.28
C GLN A 142 -36.10 -6.94 30.89
N LYS A 143 -37.11 -7.29 30.06
CA LYS A 143 -37.96 -8.51 30.15
C LYS A 143 -39.11 -8.52 29.13
N GLY A 144 -39.37 -9.69 28.52
CA GLY A 144 -40.70 -10.04 27.99
C GLY A 144 -40.85 -10.19 26.47
N ALA A 145 -40.42 -11.34 25.93
CA ALA A 145 -41.01 -11.89 24.69
C ALA A 145 -42.31 -12.66 25.03
N SER A 146 -43.16 -13.15 24.12
CA SER A 146 -43.00 -13.45 22.69
C SER A 146 -44.37 -13.60 21.99
N PHE A 147 -44.41 -13.66 20.65
CA PHE A 147 -45.42 -14.45 19.93
C PHE A 147 -44.88 -15.04 18.62
N SER A 148 -45.54 -16.06 18.07
CA SER A 148 -45.06 -16.84 16.90
C SER A 148 -46.19 -17.14 15.91
N ALA A 149 -45.88 -17.16 14.61
CA ALA A 149 -46.78 -17.66 13.56
C ALA A 149 -46.01 -18.11 12.30
N GLN A 150 -46.30 -19.33 11.80
CA GLN A 150 -45.96 -19.79 10.44
C GLN A 150 -47.05 -19.40 9.44
N LEU A 151 -46.71 -19.38 8.13
CA LEU A 151 -47.62 -19.83 7.08
C LEU A 151 -46.87 -20.41 5.85
N MET A 152 -47.61 -21.03 4.93
CA MET A 152 -47.12 -21.91 3.86
C MET A 152 -47.22 -21.29 2.46
N LEU A 153 -46.51 -21.88 1.48
CA LEU A 153 -46.47 -21.47 0.07
C LEU A 153 -47.44 -22.26 -0.83
N ALA A 154 -47.79 -21.68 -1.99
CA ALA A 154 -48.33 -22.38 -3.16
C ALA A 154 -47.93 -21.65 -4.47
N PRO A 155 -47.63 -22.35 -5.59
CA PRO A 155 -47.10 -21.74 -6.83
C PRO A 155 -48.11 -21.68 -7.99
N SER A 156 -47.71 -21.11 -9.12
CA SER A 156 -48.44 -21.18 -10.41
C SER A 156 -47.50 -21.33 -11.62
N SER A 157 -47.98 -22.03 -12.66
CA SER A 157 -47.22 -22.39 -13.87
C SER A 157 -48.10 -22.33 -15.13
N THR A 158 -47.54 -21.92 -16.27
CA THR A 158 -48.16 -22.06 -17.61
C THR A 158 -47.08 -22.20 -18.69
N ASP A 159 -47.42 -22.82 -19.82
CA ASP A 159 -46.50 -23.32 -20.87
C ASP A 159 -47.14 -23.21 -22.29
N SER A 160 -46.40 -23.58 -23.35
CA SER A 160 -46.82 -23.96 -24.73
C SER A 160 -46.83 -22.84 -25.83
N PRO A 161 -46.78 -23.16 -27.16
CA PRO A 161 -45.58 -23.72 -27.85
C PRO A 161 -45.30 -23.31 -29.35
N ARG A 162 -44.02 -23.40 -29.79
CA ARG A 162 -43.46 -23.77 -31.15
C ARG A 162 -43.97 -23.09 -32.45
N ARG A 163 -43.08 -22.47 -33.28
CA ARG A 163 -42.32 -23.02 -34.46
C ARG A 163 -41.57 -21.88 -35.22
N ALA A 164 -40.73 -22.05 -36.27
CA ALA A 164 -39.68 -23.02 -36.66
C ALA A 164 -39.12 -22.70 -38.09
N GLU A 165 -37.83 -23.02 -38.37
CA GLU A 165 -37.12 -23.06 -39.70
C GLU A 165 -36.98 -21.72 -40.50
N ASP A 166 -35.95 -21.42 -41.31
CA ASP A 166 -34.84 -22.22 -41.93
C ASP A 166 -33.55 -21.37 -42.23
N ALA A 167 -32.48 -22.03 -42.71
CA ALA A 167 -31.42 -21.56 -43.64
C ALA A 167 -30.24 -20.63 -43.19
N THR A 168 -29.18 -21.28 -42.67
CA THR A 168 -27.73 -21.07 -42.94
C THR A 168 -27.17 -19.70 -43.44
N SER A 169 -26.16 -19.18 -42.73
CA SER A 169 -24.92 -18.69 -43.37
C SER A 169 -23.70 -18.88 -42.43
N ARG A 170 -22.47 -18.93 -42.99
CA ARG A 170 -21.22 -19.03 -42.21
C ARG A 170 -20.57 -17.66 -42.06
N GLY A 171 -20.52 -17.15 -40.83
CA GLY A 171 -19.65 -16.05 -40.44
C GLY A 171 -19.05 -16.34 -39.06
N THR A 172 -17.75 -16.13 -38.88
CA THR A 172 -17.09 -16.25 -37.57
C THR A 172 -17.30 -14.99 -36.76
N THR A 173 -18.48 -14.84 -36.17
CA THR A 173 -18.73 -13.86 -35.11
C THR A 173 -18.06 -14.31 -33.81
N GLU A 174 -17.60 -13.35 -33.01
CA GLU A 174 -17.12 -13.61 -31.65
C GLU A 174 -18.20 -14.33 -30.84
N SER A 175 -17.82 -15.43 -30.18
CA SER A 175 -18.74 -16.16 -29.31
C SER A 175 -18.97 -15.36 -28.04
N LEU A 176 -20.20 -14.85 -27.87
CA LEU A 176 -20.73 -14.50 -26.56
C LEU A 176 -20.44 -15.66 -25.58
N PRO A 177 -20.04 -15.38 -24.32
CA PRO A 177 -19.74 -16.44 -23.38
C PRO A 177 -20.95 -17.35 -23.23
N GLN A 178 -20.76 -18.66 -23.43
CA GLN A 178 -21.83 -19.62 -23.24
C GLN A 178 -22.33 -19.54 -21.78
N PRO A 179 -23.66 -19.54 -21.55
CA PRO A 179 -24.21 -19.77 -20.22
C PRO A 179 -23.68 -21.08 -19.65
N CYS A 180 -23.59 -21.19 -18.33
CA CYS A 180 -23.30 -22.48 -17.71
C CYS A 180 -24.39 -23.52 -18.03
N ASP A 181 -23.98 -24.75 -18.36
CA ASP A 181 -24.91 -25.84 -18.71
C ASP A 181 -25.42 -26.63 -17.49
N ASP A 182 -24.70 -26.58 -16.36
CA ASP A 182 -24.96 -27.39 -15.17
C ASP A 182 -24.27 -26.79 -13.93
N CYS A 183 -25.07 -26.55 -12.88
CA CYS A 183 -24.66 -25.94 -11.61
C CYS A 183 -25.16 -26.70 -10.37
N GLY A 184 -25.61 -27.96 -10.51
CA GLY A 184 -26.17 -28.72 -9.39
C GLY A 184 -27.37 -28.02 -8.71
N GLN A 185 -27.16 -27.47 -7.51
CA GLN A 185 -28.17 -26.68 -6.77
C GLN A 185 -28.03 -25.16 -6.95
N GLY A 186 -27.02 -24.70 -7.72
CA GLY A 186 -26.77 -23.29 -8.01
C GLY A 186 -27.54 -22.73 -9.20
N ASN A 187 -27.63 -21.41 -9.26
CA ASN A 187 -28.25 -20.68 -10.38
C ASN A 187 -27.21 -20.37 -11.46
N CYS A 188 -27.60 -20.42 -12.74
CA CYS A 188 -26.81 -19.82 -13.80
C CYS A 188 -27.07 -18.32 -13.92
N LEU A 189 -26.00 -17.55 -14.10
CA LEU A 189 -26.07 -16.12 -14.38
C LEU A 189 -26.20 -15.92 -15.91
N PRO A 190 -27.15 -15.11 -16.41
CA PRO A 190 -27.48 -15.07 -17.85
C PRO A 190 -26.31 -14.80 -18.81
N ASP A 191 -25.35 -13.98 -18.38
CA ASP A 191 -24.21 -13.54 -19.19
C ASP A 191 -22.86 -14.04 -18.64
N SER A 192 -22.84 -15.15 -17.89
CA SER A 192 -21.61 -15.68 -17.28
C SER A 192 -21.50 -17.21 -17.35
N PRO A 193 -20.31 -17.77 -17.62
CA PRO A 193 -20.05 -19.21 -17.51
C PRO A 193 -19.91 -19.69 -16.05
N ARG A 194 -20.17 -18.82 -15.05
CA ARG A 194 -20.08 -19.15 -13.62
C ARG A 194 -21.45 -19.40 -13.00
N CYS A 195 -21.53 -20.48 -12.22
CA CYS A 195 -22.61 -20.71 -11.28
C CYS A 195 -22.60 -19.71 -10.12
N GLN A 196 -23.79 -19.41 -9.60
CA GLN A 196 -24.00 -18.77 -8.31
C GLN A 196 -24.46 -19.84 -7.31
N CYS A 197 -23.63 -20.14 -6.31
CA CYS A 197 -23.82 -21.27 -5.41
C CYS A 197 -24.59 -20.87 -4.15
N PRO A 198 -25.63 -21.62 -3.73
CA PRO A 198 -26.36 -21.33 -2.50
C PRO A 198 -25.47 -21.53 -1.28
N PHE A 199 -25.74 -20.76 -0.23
CA PHE A 199 -25.07 -20.91 1.05
C PHE A 199 -25.04 -22.37 1.53
N GLY A 200 -23.83 -22.88 1.83
CA GLY A 200 -23.58 -24.27 2.17
C GLY A 200 -22.97 -25.11 1.02
N THR A 201 -22.84 -24.56 -0.20
CA THR A 201 -22.11 -25.21 -1.30
C THR A 201 -21.11 -24.26 -1.98
N THR A 202 -20.03 -24.84 -2.51
CA THR A 202 -18.99 -24.13 -3.28
C THR A 202 -18.52 -24.96 -4.48
N GLY A 203 -17.57 -24.42 -5.24
CA GLY A 203 -17.00 -25.01 -6.46
C GLY A 203 -17.63 -24.48 -7.74
N SER A 204 -16.96 -24.73 -8.87
CA SER A 204 -17.35 -24.20 -10.19
C SER A 204 -18.75 -24.63 -10.68
N LYS A 205 -19.32 -25.67 -10.09
CA LYS A 205 -20.68 -26.19 -10.31
C LYS A 205 -21.48 -26.37 -9.01
N CYS A 206 -21.08 -25.69 -7.93
CA CYS A 206 -21.74 -25.80 -6.62
C CYS A 206 -21.85 -27.24 -6.10
N GLN A 207 -20.83 -28.05 -6.41
CA GLN A 207 -20.81 -29.50 -6.26
C GLN A 207 -20.20 -29.98 -4.93
N THR A 208 -19.67 -29.07 -4.12
CA THR A 208 -18.95 -29.37 -2.87
C THR A 208 -19.71 -28.75 -1.70
N ASP A 209 -20.22 -29.58 -0.78
CA ASP A 209 -20.82 -29.10 0.47
C ASP A 209 -19.77 -28.48 1.41
N VAL A 210 -20.13 -27.41 2.13
CA VAL A 210 -19.25 -26.69 3.07
C VAL A 210 -20.03 -26.30 4.34
N ASP A 211 -19.58 -26.79 5.50
CA ASP A 211 -20.01 -26.26 6.79
C ASP A 211 -19.33 -24.90 7.04
N ILE A 212 -20.10 -23.82 6.89
CA ILE A 212 -19.60 -22.44 7.04
C ILE A 212 -19.70 -22.02 8.52
N HIS A 213 -18.54 -21.93 9.18
CA HIS A 213 -18.39 -21.47 10.57
C HIS A 213 -18.15 -19.97 10.66
N THR A 214 -17.38 -19.41 9.73
CA THR A 214 -17.08 -17.97 9.61
C THR A 214 -17.18 -17.59 8.14
N PRO A 215 -18.17 -16.83 7.67
CA PRO A 215 -18.34 -16.59 6.25
C PRO A 215 -17.17 -15.82 5.64
N ARG A 216 -16.64 -16.35 4.54
CA ARG A 216 -15.77 -15.66 3.59
C ARG A 216 -16.58 -15.25 2.36
N PHE A 217 -16.50 -13.96 2.03
CA PHE A 217 -17.15 -13.34 0.90
C PHE A 217 -16.17 -13.18 -0.25
N SER A 218 -16.68 -13.42 -1.46
CA SER A 218 -15.91 -13.48 -2.72
C SER A 218 -15.75 -12.14 -3.44
N GLY A 219 -16.42 -11.07 -2.96
CA GLY A 219 -16.64 -9.83 -3.70
C GLY A 219 -17.94 -9.80 -4.52
N GLN A 220 -18.63 -10.94 -4.64
CA GLN A 220 -19.97 -11.04 -5.26
C GLN A 220 -21.00 -11.78 -4.39
N GLY A 221 -20.54 -12.66 -3.50
CA GLY A 221 -21.39 -13.34 -2.52
C GLY A 221 -21.95 -12.42 -1.45
N TRP A 222 -23.04 -12.86 -0.82
CA TRP A 222 -23.71 -12.15 0.26
C TRP A 222 -24.52 -13.10 1.15
N LEU A 223 -24.76 -12.67 2.39
CA LEU A 223 -25.73 -13.27 3.31
C LEU A 223 -26.89 -12.30 3.53
N ALA A 224 -28.11 -12.82 3.74
CA ALA A 224 -29.29 -12.05 4.10
C ALA A 224 -29.82 -12.47 5.47
N PHE A 225 -30.17 -11.48 6.28
CA PHE A 225 -30.79 -11.62 7.61
C PHE A 225 -32.12 -10.83 7.66
N PRO A 226 -33.01 -11.10 8.62
CA PRO A 226 -34.28 -10.39 8.73
C PRO A 226 -34.12 -8.86 8.90
N ALA A 227 -35.06 -8.10 8.33
CA ALA A 227 -35.08 -6.63 8.41
C ALA A 227 -35.09 -6.10 9.86
N LEU A 228 -34.36 -5.01 10.13
CA LEU A 228 -34.14 -4.46 11.48
C LEU A 228 -35.34 -3.66 12.01
N LYS A 229 -36.45 -4.35 12.31
CA LYS A 229 -37.70 -3.73 12.80
C LYS A 229 -37.56 -2.93 14.11
N ALA A 230 -36.49 -3.15 14.89
CA ALA A 230 -36.20 -2.43 16.13
C ALA A 230 -35.22 -1.24 15.97
N ALA A 231 -34.58 -1.06 14.81
CA ALA A 231 -33.50 -0.09 14.58
C ALA A 231 -33.98 1.36 14.31
N TYR A 232 -35.21 1.71 14.73
CA TYR A 232 -35.92 2.88 14.23
C TYR A 232 -35.39 4.22 14.79
N LYS A 233 -35.16 4.34 16.11
CA LYS A 233 -34.55 5.54 16.74
C LYS A 233 -33.09 5.37 17.12
N HIS A 234 -32.66 4.14 17.41
CA HIS A 234 -31.33 3.83 17.92
C HIS A 234 -30.79 2.56 17.28
N VAL A 235 -29.49 2.56 16.99
CA VAL A 235 -28.73 1.42 16.49
C VAL A 235 -27.38 1.37 17.20
N GLN A 236 -27.03 0.23 17.78
CA GLN A 236 -25.67 -0.10 18.19
C GLN A 236 -25.25 -1.34 17.43
N LEU A 237 -24.25 -1.21 16.56
CA LEU A 237 -23.74 -2.27 15.70
C LEU A 237 -22.25 -2.48 15.97
N GLU A 238 -21.86 -3.73 16.12
CA GLU A 238 -20.46 -4.16 16.15
C GLU A 238 -20.23 -5.22 15.08
N ILE A 239 -19.14 -5.09 14.32
CA ILE A 239 -18.77 -6.03 13.26
C ILE A 239 -17.26 -6.26 13.25
N GLU A 240 -16.83 -7.52 13.22
CA GLU A 240 -15.41 -7.89 13.04
C GLU A 240 -15.18 -8.55 11.69
N PHE A 241 -14.32 -7.92 10.88
CA PHE A 241 -14.08 -8.29 9.49
C PHE A 241 -12.59 -8.26 9.11
N ARG A 242 -12.20 -9.13 8.16
CA ARG A 242 -10.84 -9.28 7.64
C ARG A 242 -10.82 -8.96 6.14
N PRO A 243 -10.54 -7.70 5.73
CA PRO A 243 -10.65 -7.26 4.34
C PRO A 243 -9.49 -7.78 3.48
N GLU A 244 -9.77 -8.44 2.36
CA GLU A 244 -8.76 -8.75 1.34
C GLU A 244 -8.42 -7.54 0.45
N VAL A 245 -9.35 -6.58 0.36
CA VAL A 245 -9.38 -5.45 -0.60
C VAL A 245 -9.72 -4.10 0.07
N VAL A 246 -9.49 -2.99 -0.65
CA VAL A 246 -9.72 -1.60 -0.18
C VAL A 246 -11.07 -1.00 -0.57
N GLU A 247 -11.94 -1.78 -1.21
CA GLU A 247 -13.28 -1.41 -1.69
C GLU A 247 -14.28 -2.53 -1.38
N GLY A 248 -15.50 -2.20 -0.96
CA GLY A 248 -16.62 -3.15 -0.94
C GLY A 248 -17.65 -2.94 0.16
N ILE A 249 -18.89 -3.36 -0.12
CA ILE A 249 -20.05 -3.26 0.79
C ILE A 249 -19.99 -4.34 1.88
N LEU A 250 -19.88 -3.92 3.14
CA LEU A 250 -19.88 -4.80 4.33
C LEU A 250 -21.30 -5.11 4.84
N PHE A 251 -22.18 -4.11 4.84
CA PHE A 251 -23.53 -4.15 5.38
C PHE A 251 -24.45 -3.24 4.56
N LEU A 252 -25.68 -3.67 4.29
CA LEU A 252 -26.68 -2.87 3.57
C LEU A 252 -28.12 -3.25 3.98
N THR A 253 -28.98 -2.26 4.23
CA THR A 253 -30.43 -2.47 4.44
C THR A 253 -31.21 -1.17 4.17
N GLY A 254 -32.51 -1.26 3.85
CA GLY A 254 -33.33 -0.10 3.51
C GLY A 254 -34.84 -0.30 3.63
N GLU A 255 -35.60 0.76 3.39
CA GLU A 255 -37.07 0.71 3.23
C GLU A 255 -37.47 0.04 1.91
N ARG A 256 -36.64 0.17 0.88
CA ARG A 256 -36.85 -0.34 -0.48
C ARG A 256 -35.55 -0.88 -1.09
N ASP A 257 -35.71 -1.71 -2.10
CA ASP A 257 -34.62 -2.31 -2.88
C ASP A 257 -33.88 -1.28 -3.76
N ASP A 258 -34.44 -0.10 -4.01
CA ASP A 258 -33.81 1.01 -4.75
C ASP A 258 -33.02 2.00 -3.85
N LEU A 259 -32.97 1.75 -2.54
CA LEU A 259 -32.40 2.66 -1.52
C LEU A 259 -32.98 4.10 -1.57
N ALA A 260 -34.23 4.27 -2.00
CA ALA A 260 -34.94 5.54 -1.92
C ALA A 260 -35.88 5.56 -0.70
N GLY A 261 -35.74 6.59 0.14
CA GLY A 261 -36.27 6.57 1.51
C GLY A 261 -35.16 6.17 2.48
N ASP A 262 -35.53 5.49 3.57
CA ASP A 262 -34.59 5.16 4.64
C ASP A 262 -33.59 4.08 4.23
N PHE A 263 -32.29 4.27 4.52
CA PHE A 263 -31.29 3.21 4.36
C PHE A 263 -30.08 3.35 5.29
N MET A 264 -29.38 2.23 5.52
CA MET A 264 -28.07 2.17 6.17
C MET A 264 -27.11 1.32 5.35
N ALA A 265 -25.88 1.78 5.17
CA ALA A 265 -24.80 1.06 4.53
C ALA A 265 -23.48 1.22 5.31
N LEU A 266 -22.74 0.13 5.49
CA LEU A 266 -21.32 0.16 5.86
C LEU A 266 -20.51 -0.36 4.68
N LEU A 267 -19.49 0.39 4.29
CA LEU A 267 -18.64 0.05 3.15
C LEU A 267 -17.20 0.48 3.40
N ILE A 268 -16.28 -0.25 2.77
CA ILE A 268 -14.88 0.14 2.65
C ILE A 268 -14.77 0.92 1.33
N HIS A 269 -14.22 2.12 1.37
CA HIS A 269 -14.00 2.98 0.20
C HIS A 269 -12.68 3.73 0.34
N GLN A 270 -11.80 3.54 -0.65
CA GLN A 270 -10.41 4.00 -0.68
C GLN A 270 -9.60 3.54 0.54
N GLY A 271 -9.95 2.36 1.07
CA GLY A 271 -9.35 1.76 2.28
C GLY A 271 -9.90 2.29 3.61
N TYR A 272 -10.78 3.29 3.62
CA TYR A 272 -11.43 3.80 4.83
C TYR A 272 -12.81 3.16 5.01
N VAL A 273 -13.31 3.10 6.25
CA VAL A 273 -14.71 2.75 6.51
C VAL A 273 -15.58 3.99 6.35
N GLU A 274 -16.68 3.87 5.60
CA GLU A 274 -17.76 4.85 5.55
C GLU A 274 -19.06 4.22 6.06
N PHE A 275 -19.67 4.82 7.09
CA PHE A 275 -21.06 4.61 7.45
C PHE A 275 -21.92 5.66 6.76
N ARG A 276 -22.89 5.20 5.96
CA ARG A 276 -23.83 6.05 5.24
C ARG A 276 -25.25 5.73 5.68
N PHE A 277 -26.02 6.74 6.02
CA PHE A 277 -27.41 6.56 6.43
C PHE A 277 -28.30 7.74 6.03
N ASP A 278 -29.53 7.45 5.65
CA ASP A 278 -30.55 8.43 5.29
C ASP A 278 -31.83 8.13 6.07
N CYS A 279 -32.39 9.15 6.73
CA CYS A 279 -33.63 9.06 7.53
C CYS A 279 -34.83 9.66 6.77
N GLY A 280 -34.76 9.74 5.44
CA GLY A 280 -35.82 10.25 4.57
C GLY A 280 -35.65 11.71 4.13
N SER A 281 -34.58 12.40 4.59
CA SER A 281 -34.29 13.81 4.24
C SER A 281 -32.83 14.09 3.83
N GLY A 282 -32.03 13.05 3.61
CA GLY A 282 -30.75 13.12 2.91
C GLY A 282 -29.60 12.41 3.62
N VAL A 283 -28.78 11.73 2.82
CA VAL A 283 -27.63 10.93 3.27
C VAL A 283 -26.65 11.71 4.14
N GLY A 284 -26.47 11.25 5.38
CA GLY A 284 -25.33 11.50 6.24
C GLY A 284 -24.19 10.51 5.97
N VAL A 285 -22.94 10.95 6.12
CA VAL A 285 -21.75 10.12 5.92
C VAL A 285 -20.79 10.34 7.08
N VAL A 286 -20.38 9.26 7.73
CA VAL A 286 -19.34 9.23 8.77
C VAL A 286 -18.18 8.40 8.24
N LYS A 287 -16.95 8.93 8.24
CA LYS A 287 -15.77 8.29 7.64
C LYS A 287 -14.65 8.12 8.67
N SER A 288 -13.99 6.96 8.69
CA SER A 288 -12.88 6.70 9.60
C SER A 288 -11.67 7.61 9.31
N GLN A 289 -10.93 7.99 10.35
CA GLN A 289 -9.66 8.71 10.20
C GLN A 289 -8.51 7.79 9.77
N GLU A 290 -8.59 6.51 10.16
CA GLU A 290 -7.64 5.46 9.82
C GLU A 290 -8.19 4.54 8.72
N THR A 291 -7.30 3.88 7.98
CA THR A 291 -7.65 2.87 6.99
C THR A 291 -7.75 1.47 7.61
N VAL A 292 -8.46 0.56 6.94
CA VAL A 292 -8.60 -0.83 7.37
C VAL A 292 -7.28 -1.60 7.19
N LEU A 293 -6.94 -2.43 8.18
CA LEU A 293 -5.77 -3.29 8.15
C LEU A 293 -6.03 -4.50 7.24
N LEU A 294 -5.52 -4.44 6.00
CA LEU A 294 -5.75 -5.48 4.99
C LEU A 294 -5.24 -6.86 5.44
N ASN A 295 -6.14 -7.83 5.38
CA ASN A 295 -5.95 -9.24 5.74
C ASN A 295 -5.67 -9.45 7.25
N GLN A 296 -5.95 -8.44 8.09
CA GLN A 296 -6.00 -8.55 9.54
C GLN A 296 -7.44 -8.37 10.03
N TRP A 297 -7.75 -8.84 11.24
CA TRP A 297 -9.07 -8.61 11.83
C TRP A 297 -9.20 -7.17 12.28
N ASN A 298 -10.19 -6.47 11.71
CA ASN A 298 -10.59 -5.13 12.10
C ASN A 298 -11.90 -5.25 12.88
N ARG A 299 -12.04 -4.43 13.93
CA ARG A 299 -13.27 -4.31 14.74
C ARG A 299 -13.86 -2.93 14.50
N LEU A 300 -15.13 -2.87 14.11
CA LEU A 300 -15.85 -1.62 13.87
C LEU A 300 -17.06 -1.56 14.78
N ALA A 301 -17.08 -0.55 15.65
CA ALA A 301 -18.26 -0.16 16.42
C ALA A 301 -18.96 1.03 15.72
N VAL A 302 -20.28 0.99 15.68
CA VAL A 302 -21.15 2.01 15.09
C VAL A 302 -22.30 2.26 16.06
N TYR A 303 -22.56 3.53 16.36
CA TYR A 303 -23.69 3.95 17.19
C TYR A 303 -24.47 5.02 16.45
N ARG A 304 -25.80 4.89 16.40
CA ARG A 304 -26.74 5.90 15.92
C ARG A 304 -27.76 6.19 17.00
N HIS A 305 -28.07 7.46 17.23
CA HIS A 305 -29.21 7.91 18.02
C HIS A 305 -29.87 9.10 17.35
N ARG A 306 -31.14 8.95 16.95
CA ARG A 306 -31.84 9.91 16.08
C ARG A 306 -31.02 10.13 14.79
N TRP A 307 -30.86 11.39 14.38
CA TRP A 307 -30.05 11.80 13.24
C TRP A 307 -28.53 11.68 13.49
N ASP A 308 -28.07 11.57 14.75
CA ASP A 308 -26.64 11.59 15.12
C ASP A 308 -26.05 10.17 15.06
N ALA A 309 -24.79 10.06 14.65
CA ALA A 309 -24.04 8.81 14.68
C ALA A 309 -22.55 9.02 15.00
N TRP A 310 -21.92 7.98 15.53
CA TRP A 310 -20.46 7.85 15.56
C TRP A 310 -20.00 6.47 15.08
N ILE A 311 -18.76 6.41 14.61
CA ILE A 311 -18.04 5.16 14.32
C ILE A 311 -16.68 5.14 15.01
N GLN A 312 -16.24 3.96 15.44
CA GLN A 312 -14.88 3.70 15.92
C GLN A 312 -14.31 2.48 15.18
N LEU A 313 -13.19 2.67 14.47
CA LEU A 313 -12.45 1.59 13.82
C LEU A 313 -11.26 1.21 14.71
N ASN A 314 -11.13 -0.07 15.03
CA ASN A 314 -10.06 -0.65 15.85
C ASN A 314 -9.91 0.10 17.19
N THR A 315 -8.69 0.51 17.55
CA THR A 315 -8.41 1.36 18.72
C THR A 315 -8.37 2.86 18.38
N GLY A 316 -8.83 3.24 17.19
CA GLY A 316 -8.83 4.63 16.72
C GLY A 316 -9.82 5.52 17.45
N LYS A 317 -9.88 6.80 17.07
CA LYS A 317 -10.82 7.77 17.67
C LYS A 317 -12.25 7.55 17.20
N HIS A 318 -13.21 7.90 18.06
CA HIS A 318 -14.61 8.06 17.65
C HIS A 318 -14.72 9.21 16.65
N VAL A 319 -15.33 8.96 15.49
CA VAL A 319 -15.66 9.99 14.50
C VAL A 319 -17.17 10.16 14.47
N GLN A 320 -17.66 11.38 14.62
CA GLN A 320 -19.09 11.73 14.64
C GLN A 320 -19.57 12.27 13.29
N GLY A 321 -20.87 12.13 13.03
CA GLY A 321 -21.57 12.74 11.90
C GLY A 321 -23.09 12.65 12.04
N ARG A 322 -23.84 13.16 11.06
CA ARG A 322 -25.31 13.31 11.14
C ARG A 322 -25.99 13.09 9.78
N SER A 323 -27.20 12.53 9.77
CA SER A 323 -28.11 12.56 8.60
C SER A 323 -28.57 14.00 8.29
N LYS A 324 -29.02 14.25 7.06
CA LYS A 324 -29.48 15.59 6.64
C LYS A 324 -30.98 15.76 6.84
N GLY A 325 -31.40 17.01 7.04
CA GLY A 325 -32.79 17.38 7.29
C GLY A 325 -33.25 17.11 8.73
N LEU A 326 -34.57 16.95 8.90
CA LEU A 326 -35.23 16.97 10.22
C LEU A 326 -35.58 15.57 10.74
N PHE A 327 -35.71 14.58 9.86
CA PHE A 327 -36.19 13.26 10.27
C PHE A 327 -35.14 12.47 11.06
N SER A 328 -35.60 11.82 12.13
CA SER A 328 -34.77 11.14 13.13
C SER A 328 -35.03 9.63 13.25
N ARG A 329 -36.14 9.16 12.67
CA ARG A 329 -36.56 7.75 12.66
C ARG A 329 -36.14 7.10 11.34
N MET A 330 -36.07 5.77 11.31
CA MET A 330 -35.79 4.99 10.10
C MET A 330 -36.68 3.74 10.08
N THR A 331 -37.09 3.29 8.89
CA THR A 331 -37.96 2.14 8.67
C THR A 331 -37.34 1.17 7.67
N PHE A 332 -36.91 0.00 8.14
CA PHE A 332 -36.33 -1.04 7.28
C PHE A 332 -37.38 -2.10 6.93
N ARG A 333 -37.53 -2.38 5.63
CA ARG A 333 -38.40 -3.43 5.10
C ARG A 333 -37.61 -4.52 4.38
N GLU A 334 -36.53 -4.13 3.70
CA GLU A 334 -35.60 -5.04 3.05
C GLU A 334 -34.76 -5.84 4.07
N PRO A 335 -34.27 -7.03 3.68
CA PRO A 335 -33.29 -7.77 4.47
C PRO A 335 -32.06 -6.94 4.85
N VAL A 336 -31.36 -7.37 5.89
CA VAL A 336 -29.96 -6.95 6.10
C VAL A 336 -29.08 -7.82 5.23
N PHE A 337 -28.47 -7.24 4.22
CA PHE A 337 -27.44 -7.88 3.41
C PHE A 337 -26.06 -7.64 4.02
N ILE A 338 -25.28 -8.71 4.16
CA ILE A 338 -23.92 -8.70 4.66
C ILE A 338 -22.97 -9.15 3.55
N GLY A 339 -21.86 -8.43 3.42
CA GLY A 339 -20.74 -8.71 2.51
C GLY A 339 -21.01 -8.46 1.02
N GLY A 340 -22.19 -8.00 0.64
CA GLY A 340 -22.51 -7.65 -0.74
C GLY A 340 -23.88 -7.00 -0.90
N ARG A 341 -24.22 -6.64 -2.14
CA ARG A 341 -25.43 -5.87 -2.45
C ARG A 341 -26.76 -6.60 -2.31
N GLY A 342 -26.77 -7.92 -2.08
CA GLY A 342 -28.02 -8.67 -2.07
C GLY A 342 -28.75 -8.60 -3.41
N ASN A 343 -30.03 -8.25 -3.33
CA ASN A 343 -30.89 -7.95 -4.48
C ASN A 343 -31.02 -6.43 -4.78
N THR A 344 -30.31 -5.57 -4.05
CA THR A 344 -30.51 -4.11 -4.08
C THR A 344 -30.07 -3.49 -5.42
N SER A 345 -30.91 -2.61 -5.96
CA SER A 345 -30.74 -1.81 -7.17
C SER A 345 -30.32 -0.36 -6.84
N GLY A 346 -30.22 0.54 -7.83
CA GLY A 346 -29.97 1.98 -7.61
C GLY A 346 -28.61 2.39 -7.03
N LEU A 347 -27.74 1.44 -6.68
CA LEU A 347 -26.57 1.67 -5.81
C LEU A 347 -25.64 2.82 -6.22
N GLN A 348 -25.32 2.96 -7.51
CA GLN A 348 -24.35 3.95 -7.98
C GLN A 348 -24.84 5.41 -7.83
N GLU A 349 -26.13 5.64 -7.52
CA GLU A 349 -26.65 6.96 -7.16
C GLU A 349 -26.51 7.29 -5.65
N LYS A 350 -26.16 6.30 -4.82
CA LYS A 350 -26.20 6.39 -3.34
C LYS A 350 -24.85 6.08 -2.68
N LEU A 351 -24.16 5.07 -3.19
CA LEU A 351 -22.91 4.51 -2.68
C LEU A 351 -21.77 4.79 -3.67
N PRO A 352 -20.51 4.93 -3.20
CA PRO A 352 -19.37 5.19 -4.08
C PRO A 352 -18.87 3.92 -4.80
N THR A 353 -19.42 2.76 -4.46
CA THR A 353 -19.05 1.44 -4.97
C THR A 353 -20.28 0.53 -4.95
N ASP A 354 -20.41 -0.35 -5.95
CA ASP A 354 -21.43 -1.41 -6.01
C ASP A 354 -20.85 -2.82 -5.80
N HIS A 355 -19.53 -2.88 -5.55
CA HIS A 355 -18.79 -4.13 -5.36
C HIS A 355 -19.09 -4.73 -3.98
N GLY A 356 -19.19 -6.06 -3.91
CA GLY A 356 -19.27 -6.76 -2.64
C GLY A 356 -17.94 -6.73 -1.89
N PHE A 357 -18.01 -6.96 -0.59
CA PHE A 357 -16.83 -7.20 0.23
C PHE A 357 -16.13 -8.50 -0.17
N LYS A 358 -14.80 -8.47 -0.20
CA LYS A 358 -13.95 -9.66 -0.36
C LYS A 358 -13.09 -9.82 0.89
N GLY A 359 -13.20 -10.98 1.54
CA GLY A 359 -12.60 -11.24 2.86
C GLY A 359 -13.56 -11.94 3.81
N CYS A 360 -13.25 -11.97 5.10
CA CYS A 360 -14.03 -12.72 6.10
C CYS A 360 -14.79 -11.81 7.07
N ILE A 361 -15.90 -12.29 7.65
CA ILE A 361 -16.61 -11.62 8.76
C ILE A 361 -16.90 -12.69 9.83
N ARG A 362 -16.52 -12.46 11.09
CA ARG A 362 -16.62 -13.46 12.18
C ARG A 362 -17.57 -13.09 13.31
N HIS A 363 -17.90 -11.81 13.44
CA HIS A 363 -18.81 -11.31 14.47
C HIS A 363 -19.70 -10.22 13.85
N LEU A 364 -20.98 -10.25 14.21
CA LEU A 364 -21.97 -9.22 13.92
C LEU A 364 -22.96 -9.17 15.10
N GLN A 365 -22.92 -8.09 15.86
CA GLN A 365 -23.90 -7.77 16.90
C GLN A 365 -24.67 -6.52 16.48
N ILE A 366 -26.00 -6.53 16.61
CA ILE A 366 -26.83 -5.33 16.39
C ILE A 366 -27.90 -5.28 17.48
N ASN A 367 -27.97 -4.17 18.21
CA ASN A 367 -28.85 -3.94 19.36
C ASN A 367 -28.86 -5.16 20.30
N ASP A 368 -27.65 -5.54 20.74
CA ASP A 368 -27.30 -6.69 21.57
C ASP A 368 -27.63 -8.10 21.05
N TYR A 369 -28.27 -8.21 19.88
CA TYR A 369 -28.45 -9.50 19.23
C TYR A 369 -27.18 -9.92 18.46
N ASN A 370 -26.57 -11.04 18.88
CA ASN A 370 -25.43 -11.66 18.22
C ASN A 370 -25.90 -12.57 17.07
N TYR A 371 -25.70 -12.14 15.83
CA TYR A 371 -26.13 -12.85 14.63
C TYR A 371 -25.22 -14.04 14.32
N LYS A 372 -25.82 -15.22 14.14
CA LYS A 372 -25.15 -16.45 13.71
C LYS A 372 -25.25 -16.58 12.20
N PHE A 373 -24.10 -16.58 11.53
CA PHE A 373 -24.01 -16.67 10.06
C PHE A 373 -24.47 -18.00 9.45
N ALA A 374 -24.72 -19.04 10.27
CA ALA A 374 -25.32 -20.29 9.83
C ALA A 374 -26.79 -20.10 9.38
N ALA A 375 -27.25 -20.95 8.46
CA ALA A 375 -28.62 -20.92 7.96
C ALA A 375 -29.65 -21.30 9.04
N VAL A 376 -30.84 -20.71 8.96
CA VAL A 376 -32.02 -21.10 9.76
C VAL A 376 -32.32 -22.60 9.55
N PRO A 377 -32.55 -23.41 10.60
CA PRO A 377 -32.71 -23.05 12.02
C PRO A 377 -31.44 -23.16 12.88
N LYS A 378 -30.26 -23.43 12.30
CA LYS A 378 -28.98 -23.51 13.05
C LYS A 378 -28.43 -22.13 13.41
N GLY A 379 -28.73 -21.12 12.60
CA GLY A 379 -28.42 -19.70 12.84
C GLY A 379 -29.49 -18.78 12.26
N ASP A 380 -29.11 -17.54 11.96
CA ASP A 380 -30.03 -16.44 11.63
C ASP A 380 -30.07 -16.10 10.13
N ALA A 381 -29.16 -16.66 9.32
CA ALA A 381 -29.12 -16.37 7.88
C ALA A 381 -30.32 -17.01 7.16
N VAL A 382 -31.13 -16.18 6.50
CA VAL A 382 -32.35 -16.62 5.79
C VAL A 382 -32.08 -16.97 4.32
N LYS A 383 -31.01 -16.45 3.74
CA LYS A 383 -30.54 -16.75 2.38
C LYS A 383 -29.07 -16.33 2.21
N GLY A 384 -28.37 -16.89 1.24
CA GLY A 384 -27.07 -16.38 0.81
C GLY A 384 -26.54 -17.09 -0.42
N PHE A 385 -25.53 -16.50 -1.05
CA PHE A 385 -24.87 -17.04 -2.24
C PHE A 385 -23.36 -16.73 -2.25
N ASP A 386 -22.57 -17.58 -2.92
CA ASP A 386 -21.12 -17.43 -3.17
C ASP A 386 -20.30 -17.12 -1.90
N ILE A 387 -20.60 -17.86 -0.81
CA ILE A 387 -19.94 -17.80 0.51
C ILE A 387 -19.13 -19.08 0.73
N ASP A 388 -17.85 -18.94 1.04
CA ASP A 388 -16.98 -20.03 1.51
C ASP A 388 -16.86 -19.99 3.05
N ASP A 389 -16.30 -21.05 3.67
CA ASP A 389 -15.82 -20.95 5.04
C ASP A 389 -14.45 -20.25 5.11
N CYS A 390 -14.33 -19.24 5.97
CA CYS A 390 -13.08 -18.65 6.40
C CYS A 390 -12.44 -19.56 7.47
N THR A 391 -11.95 -20.71 7.03
CA THR A 391 -11.33 -21.74 7.89
C THR A 391 -10.39 -21.11 8.91
N ALA A 392 -10.56 -21.48 10.19
CA ALA A 392 -9.88 -20.85 11.32
C ALA A 392 -8.36 -20.71 11.05
N ASP A 393 -7.94 -19.46 10.98
CA ASP A 393 -6.81 -18.98 10.18
C ASP A 393 -5.56 -19.86 10.31
N ARG A 394 -5.02 -20.44 9.23
CA ARG A 394 -3.71 -21.13 9.32
C ARG A 394 -2.61 -20.18 9.78
N CYS A 395 -2.76 -18.89 9.49
CA CYS A 395 -1.94 -17.80 10.01
C CYS A 395 -1.99 -17.64 11.54
N SER A 396 -3.01 -18.14 12.24
CA SER A 396 -3.01 -18.20 13.71
C SER A 396 -1.95 -19.14 14.29
N LYS A 397 -1.45 -20.08 13.47
CA LYS A 397 -0.34 -21.00 13.78
C LYS A 397 0.99 -20.60 13.12
N VAL A 398 0.99 -19.54 12.30
CA VAL A 398 2.14 -19.02 11.55
C VAL A 398 2.29 -17.53 11.87
N PRO A 399 2.75 -17.17 13.09
CA PRO A 399 2.82 -15.80 13.55
C PRO A 399 4.01 -15.07 12.92
N CYS A 400 3.76 -14.42 11.78
CA CYS A 400 4.76 -13.60 11.10
C CYS A 400 5.21 -12.43 12.00
N GLN A 401 6.52 -12.34 12.21
CA GLN A 401 7.18 -11.35 13.07
C GLN A 401 7.42 -10.03 12.31
N HIS A 402 7.83 -9.00 13.04
CA HIS A 402 8.24 -7.69 12.49
C HIS A 402 7.22 -6.99 11.58
N GLY A 403 5.92 -7.32 11.70
CA GLY A 403 4.85 -6.80 10.85
C GLY A 403 4.65 -7.55 9.53
N GLY A 404 5.24 -8.74 9.37
CA GLY A 404 5.02 -9.61 8.22
C GLY A 404 3.55 -10.00 8.05
N LYS A 405 3.11 -10.10 6.79
CA LYS A 405 1.74 -10.40 6.42
C LYS A 405 1.61 -11.86 6.04
N CYS A 406 0.95 -12.67 6.86
CA CYS A 406 0.64 -14.04 6.49
C CYS A 406 -0.38 -14.11 5.33
N LEU A 407 -0.17 -15.04 4.40
CA LEU A 407 -1.14 -15.48 3.40
C LEU A 407 -1.31 -17.00 3.45
N THR A 408 -2.54 -17.48 3.22
CA THR A 408 -2.83 -18.90 3.02
C THR A 408 -2.70 -19.29 1.55
N SER A 409 -2.00 -20.38 1.25
CA SER A 409 -1.78 -20.85 -0.13
C SER A 409 -1.96 -22.37 -0.24
N GLY A 410 -3.04 -22.83 -0.88
CA GLY A 410 -3.38 -24.25 -0.95
C GLY A 410 -3.57 -24.85 0.44
N GLU A 411 -2.69 -25.77 0.84
CA GLU A 411 -2.65 -26.35 2.20
C GLU A 411 -1.72 -25.62 3.18
N SER A 412 -0.87 -24.71 2.71
CA SER A 412 0.12 -24.00 3.53
C SER A 412 -0.36 -22.61 4.00
N ALA A 413 0.46 -22.00 4.86
CA ALA A 413 0.46 -20.57 5.14
C ALA A 413 1.91 -20.07 5.07
N VAL A 414 2.11 -18.89 4.50
CA VAL A 414 3.43 -18.32 4.17
C VAL A 414 3.46 -16.85 4.59
N CYS A 415 4.55 -16.40 5.21
CA CYS A 415 4.73 -15.00 5.54
C CYS A 415 5.25 -14.19 4.35
N LEU A 416 4.65 -13.03 4.12
CA LEU A 416 5.22 -11.95 3.31
C LEU A 416 6.00 -11.01 4.23
N CYS A 417 7.32 -11.05 4.14
CA CYS A 417 8.21 -10.31 5.03
C CYS A 417 8.44 -8.88 4.54
N PRO A 418 8.40 -7.88 5.43
CA PRO A 418 8.60 -6.49 5.07
C PRO A 418 10.08 -6.22 4.74
N LEU A 419 10.33 -5.11 4.07
CA LEU A 419 11.69 -4.67 3.71
C LEU A 419 12.61 -4.65 4.94
N GLY A 420 13.78 -5.31 4.84
CA GLY A 420 14.72 -5.46 5.95
C GLY A 420 14.50 -6.69 6.84
N PHE A 421 13.57 -7.60 6.50
CA PHE A 421 13.32 -8.84 7.23
C PHE A 421 13.16 -10.05 6.30
N SER A 422 13.56 -11.23 6.78
CA SER A 422 13.54 -12.51 6.07
C SER A 422 13.37 -13.69 7.04
N GLY A 423 13.31 -14.91 6.49
CA GLY A 423 12.98 -16.13 7.24
C GLY A 423 11.50 -16.53 7.07
N ASP A 424 11.17 -17.78 7.38
CA ASP A 424 9.82 -18.34 7.14
C ASP A 424 8.72 -17.65 7.97
N LEU A 425 9.10 -17.07 9.12
CA LEU A 425 8.25 -16.25 9.98
C LEU A 425 8.70 -14.79 10.03
N CYS A 426 9.55 -14.33 9.09
CA CYS A 426 10.14 -12.98 9.08
C CYS A 426 10.93 -12.63 10.36
N GLU A 427 11.47 -13.64 11.04
CA GLU A 427 12.16 -13.53 12.31
C GLU A 427 13.59 -12.97 12.18
N SER A 428 14.20 -13.05 11.00
CA SER A 428 15.58 -12.64 10.75
C SER A 428 15.66 -11.22 10.18
N SER A 429 16.35 -10.31 10.87
CA SER A 429 16.70 -8.99 10.35
C SER A 429 17.75 -9.08 9.24
N LEU A 430 17.56 -8.33 8.14
CA LEU A 430 18.41 -8.40 6.95
C LEU A 430 18.95 -7.03 6.53
N ASP A 431 20.28 -6.88 6.62
CA ASP A 431 21.02 -5.72 6.08
C ASP A 431 21.12 -5.83 4.55
N LEU A 432 20.23 -5.13 3.84
CA LEU A 432 20.14 -5.19 2.39
C LEU A 432 21.21 -4.31 1.71
N GLN A 433 21.94 -4.90 0.76
CA GLN A 433 23.03 -4.27 0.02
C GLN A 433 22.79 -4.28 -1.50
N VAL A 434 22.22 -5.38 -2.04
CA VAL A 434 21.77 -5.49 -3.43
C VAL A 434 20.48 -6.32 -3.43
N PRO A 435 19.31 -5.77 -3.81
CA PRO A 435 18.05 -6.50 -3.68
C PRO A 435 17.90 -7.62 -4.72
N SER A 436 17.39 -8.76 -4.25
CA SER A 436 16.98 -9.92 -5.01
C SER A 436 15.48 -10.19 -4.82
N PHE A 437 14.87 -10.65 -5.90
CA PHE A 437 13.43 -10.85 -6.08
C PHE A 437 13.18 -12.33 -6.43
N ASN A 438 12.17 -12.94 -5.81
CA ASN A 438 11.90 -14.39 -5.86
C ASN A 438 10.56 -14.75 -6.51
N GLY A 439 9.96 -13.86 -7.29
CA GLY A 439 8.64 -14.08 -7.91
C GLY A 439 7.45 -13.68 -7.01
N SER A 440 7.62 -13.68 -5.69
CA SER A 440 6.66 -13.08 -4.74
C SER A 440 7.07 -11.67 -4.29
N SER A 441 8.32 -11.29 -4.53
CA SER A 441 8.91 -10.03 -4.06
C SER A 441 8.46 -8.81 -4.88
N TYR A 442 8.35 -7.66 -4.22
CA TYR A 442 8.21 -6.36 -4.89
C TYR A 442 8.69 -5.21 -4.00
N LEU A 443 9.05 -4.09 -4.63
CA LEU A 443 9.24 -2.78 -3.99
C LEU A 443 8.19 -1.80 -4.51
N ARG A 444 7.80 -0.84 -3.68
CA ARG A 444 6.81 0.20 -3.99
C ARG A 444 7.36 1.58 -3.69
N PHE A 445 7.24 2.50 -4.64
CA PHE A 445 7.75 3.88 -4.60
C PHE A 445 6.61 4.88 -4.88
N PRO A 446 6.81 6.19 -4.67
CA PRO A 446 5.87 7.21 -5.14
C PRO A 446 5.62 7.07 -6.65
N GLY A 447 4.44 7.51 -7.11
CA GLY A 447 4.13 7.52 -8.53
C GLY A 447 4.96 8.53 -9.32
N LEU A 448 5.26 8.20 -10.57
CA LEU A 448 5.94 9.10 -11.51
C LEU A 448 5.14 10.38 -11.79
N GLY A 449 3.82 10.35 -11.57
CA GLY A 449 2.95 11.53 -11.54
C GLY A 449 3.04 12.36 -12.82
N SER A 450 3.31 13.65 -12.66
CA SER A 450 3.47 14.62 -13.75
C SER A 450 4.94 14.86 -14.16
N SER A 451 5.94 14.31 -13.45
CA SER A 451 7.36 14.55 -13.77
C SER A 451 7.80 13.91 -15.10
N VAL A 452 6.98 13.00 -15.62
CA VAL A 452 7.22 12.20 -16.83
C VAL A 452 6.33 12.59 -18.02
N LEU A 453 5.61 13.72 -17.94
CA LEU A 453 4.59 14.12 -18.93
C LEU A 453 5.09 14.10 -20.38
N SER A 454 6.14 14.87 -20.70
CA SER A 454 6.65 14.99 -22.07
C SER A 454 7.84 14.07 -22.38
N TRP A 455 8.53 13.59 -21.34
CA TRP A 455 9.76 12.81 -21.44
C TRP A 455 9.85 11.76 -20.33
N LEU A 456 10.57 10.66 -20.58
CA LEU A 456 10.90 9.66 -19.57
C LEU A 456 12.18 8.93 -19.99
N ASP A 457 13.25 9.13 -19.24
CA ASP A 457 14.49 8.36 -19.38
C ASP A 457 14.63 7.39 -18.20
N ILE A 458 14.85 6.10 -18.47
CA ILE A 458 15.08 5.05 -17.47
C ILE A 458 16.36 4.31 -17.83
N VAL A 459 17.25 4.12 -16.84
CA VAL A 459 18.33 3.13 -16.90
C VAL A 459 18.16 2.18 -15.72
N ILE A 460 18.06 0.88 -15.97
CA ILE A 460 17.91 -0.14 -14.92
C ILE A 460 18.88 -1.30 -15.14
N VAL A 461 19.58 -1.70 -14.08
CA VAL A 461 20.58 -2.77 -14.10
C VAL A 461 20.02 -4.00 -13.41
N VAL A 462 19.87 -5.10 -14.16
CA VAL A 462 19.19 -6.33 -13.73
C VAL A 462 20.08 -7.56 -13.96
N LYS A 463 19.88 -8.61 -13.15
CA LYS A 463 20.49 -9.94 -13.31
C LYS A 463 19.38 -10.98 -13.23
N PRO A 464 18.80 -11.41 -14.36
CA PRO A 464 17.64 -12.29 -14.37
C PRO A 464 17.97 -13.70 -13.92
N SER A 465 16.98 -14.42 -13.41
CA SER A 465 17.03 -15.87 -13.22
C SER A 465 15.91 -16.61 -13.96
N ASP A 466 14.81 -15.93 -14.30
CA ASP A 466 13.73 -16.45 -15.15
C ASP A 466 13.58 -15.67 -16.47
N LEU A 467 13.06 -16.36 -17.50
CA LEU A 467 12.81 -15.80 -18.84
C LEU A 467 11.58 -14.86 -18.92
N ASN A 468 10.73 -14.84 -17.89
CA ASN A 468 9.44 -14.14 -17.89
C ASN A 468 9.20 -13.45 -16.55
N GLY A 469 8.96 -12.13 -16.53
CA GLY A 469 8.69 -11.42 -15.26
C GLY A 469 8.61 -9.90 -15.36
N LEU A 470 7.71 -9.31 -14.56
CA LEU A 470 7.50 -7.87 -14.47
C LEU A 470 8.63 -7.18 -13.67
N ILE A 471 9.47 -6.39 -14.36
CA ILE A 471 10.60 -5.67 -13.75
C ILE A 471 10.14 -4.33 -13.17
N LEU A 472 9.28 -3.59 -13.87
CA LEU A 472 8.81 -2.26 -13.47
C LEU A 472 7.38 -2.02 -13.97
N TYR A 473 6.53 -1.41 -13.15
CA TYR A 473 5.19 -0.96 -13.56
C TYR A 473 4.74 0.32 -12.85
N ASN A 474 4.11 1.23 -13.60
CA ASN A 474 3.35 2.35 -13.04
C ASN A 474 2.15 2.64 -13.95
N GLY A 475 0.93 2.59 -13.40
CA GLY A 475 -0.32 2.88 -14.12
C GLY A 475 -1.02 4.16 -13.67
N HIS A 476 -2.10 4.52 -14.37
CA HIS A 476 -2.96 5.65 -14.05
C HIS A 476 -4.15 5.29 -13.15
N ARG A 477 -4.76 4.11 -13.34
CA ARG A 477 -5.92 3.62 -12.56
C ARG A 477 -5.71 2.20 -12.03
N VAL A 478 -6.42 1.88 -10.95
CA VAL A 478 -6.28 0.61 -10.22
C VAL A 478 -6.92 -0.59 -10.93
N ASP A 479 -7.65 -0.34 -12.01
CA ASP A 479 -8.24 -1.33 -12.94
C ASP A 479 -7.33 -1.62 -14.15
N GLY A 480 -6.10 -1.10 -14.16
CA GLY A 480 -5.16 -1.24 -15.27
C GLY A 480 -5.52 -0.44 -16.53
N MET A 481 -6.50 0.47 -16.47
CA MET A 481 -6.92 1.31 -17.59
C MET A 481 -6.22 2.68 -17.62
N GLY A 482 -6.21 3.30 -18.81
CA GLY A 482 -5.56 4.59 -19.06
C GLY A 482 -4.05 4.47 -19.28
N ASP A 483 -3.33 5.56 -19.02
CA ASP A 483 -1.88 5.64 -19.16
C ASP A 483 -1.16 4.59 -18.29
N PHE A 484 -0.08 4.02 -18.80
CA PHE A 484 0.86 3.23 -18.00
C PHE A 484 2.24 3.14 -18.67
N VAL A 485 3.24 2.73 -17.88
CA VAL A 485 4.52 2.20 -18.36
C VAL A 485 4.81 0.85 -17.70
N ALA A 486 5.40 -0.07 -18.46
CA ALA A 486 5.81 -1.38 -18.01
C ALA A 486 7.16 -1.78 -18.63
N ILE A 487 8.07 -2.32 -17.82
CA ILE A 487 9.27 -3.03 -18.28
C ILE A 487 9.16 -4.47 -17.80
N TYR A 488 9.31 -5.45 -18.69
CA TYR A 488 9.20 -6.86 -18.33
C TYR A 488 10.03 -7.74 -19.25
N LEU A 489 10.28 -8.97 -18.79
CA LEU A 489 10.80 -10.06 -19.61
C LEU A 489 9.65 -10.90 -20.15
N ILE A 490 9.75 -11.28 -21.42
CA ILE A 490 8.93 -12.32 -22.03
C ILE A 490 9.74 -13.11 -23.07
N ASP A 491 9.77 -14.43 -22.92
CA ASP A 491 10.63 -15.36 -23.68
C ASP A 491 12.10 -14.93 -23.71
N GLY A 492 12.62 -14.46 -22.57
CA GLY A 492 13.99 -13.98 -22.40
C GLY A 492 14.30 -12.64 -23.08
N HIS A 493 13.33 -11.98 -23.71
CA HIS A 493 13.54 -10.65 -24.32
C HIS A 493 12.99 -9.56 -23.40
N VAL A 494 13.64 -8.39 -23.42
CA VAL A 494 13.14 -7.20 -22.70
C VAL A 494 12.04 -6.56 -23.54
N GLU A 495 10.86 -6.37 -22.96
CA GLU A 495 9.79 -5.55 -23.54
C GLU A 495 9.49 -4.32 -22.69
N PHE A 496 9.43 -3.17 -23.35
CA PHE A 496 8.91 -1.91 -22.81
C PHE A 496 7.56 -1.63 -23.45
N THR A 497 6.49 -1.64 -22.66
CA THR A 497 5.12 -1.28 -23.10
C THR A 497 4.68 -0.01 -22.41
N PHE A 498 4.10 0.93 -23.16
CA PHE A 498 3.53 2.17 -22.62
C PHE A 498 2.27 2.59 -23.39
N ASP A 499 1.34 3.24 -22.69
CA ASP A 499 0.13 3.83 -23.27
C ASP A 499 0.01 5.31 -22.84
N LEU A 500 -0.48 6.14 -23.75
CA LEU A 500 -0.65 7.60 -23.60
C LEU A 500 -2.14 7.99 -23.75
N GLY A 501 -3.06 7.08 -23.41
CA GLY A 501 -4.50 7.23 -23.53
C GLY A 501 -5.08 6.87 -24.90
N THR A 502 -4.28 6.84 -25.97
CA THR A 502 -4.71 6.49 -27.34
C THR A 502 -4.25 5.12 -27.83
N GLY A 503 -3.73 4.27 -26.96
CA GLY A 503 -3.36 2.89 -27.27
C GLY A 503 -1.87 2.60 -26.99
N ALA A 504 -1.58 1.36 -26.60
CA ALA A 504 -0.24 1.00 -26.16
C ALA A 504 0.70 0.72 -27.34
N ALA A 505 1.95 1.16 -27.20
CA ALA A 505 3.08 0.68 -27.99
C ALA A 505 3.87 -0.33 -27.17
N THR A 506 4.45 -1.34 -27.83
CA THR A 506 5.40 -2.29 -27.21
C THR A 506 6.67 -2.35 -28.04
N LEU A 507 7.81 -2.20 -27.38
CA LEU A 507 9.13 -2.22 -27.96
C LEU A 507 9.92 -3.38 -27.34
N ARG A 508 10.44 -4.29 -28.16
CA ARG A 508 11.16 -5.51 -27.75
C ARG A 508 12.66 -5.36 -28.05
N SER A 509 13.53 -5.98 -27.26
CA SER A 509 14.94 -6.14 -27.61
C SER A 509 15.09 -6.97 -28.89
N THR A 510 16.17 -6.73 -29.65
CA THR A 510 16.51 -7.52 -30.85
C THR A 510 16.84 -8.96 -30.48
N ASP A 511 17.54 -9.12 -29.36
CA ASP A 511 18.12 -10.37 -28.89
C ASP A 511 17.57 -10.69 -27.48
N PRO A 512 17.52 -11.98 -27.08
CA PRO A 512 17.26 -12.37 -25.70
C PRO A 512 18.45 -12.05 -24.80
N ILE A 513 18.18 -11.79 -23.52
CA ILE A 513 19.21 -11.59 -22.49
C ILE A 513 19.59 -12.93 -21.84
N SER A 514 20.81 -13.01 -21.31
CA SER A 514 21.32 -14.18 -20.59
C SER A 514 20.80 -14.24 -19.15
N LEU A 515 20.44 -15.44 -18.70
CA LEU A 515 20.13 -15.69 -17.29
C LEU A 515 21.43 -15.81 -16.49
N GLY A 516 21.44 -15.27 -15.27
CA GLY A 516 22.61 -15.26 -14.37
C GLY A 516 23.63 -14.15 -14.65
N GLU A 517 23.55 -13.44 -15.76
CA GLU A 517 24.44 -12.33 -16.13
C GLU A 517 23.81 -10.97 -15.84
N TRP A 518 24.63 -9.91 -15.72
CA TRP A 518 24.15 -8.54 -15.56
C TRP A 518 23.87 -7.87 -16.90
N HIS A 519 22.72 -7.22 -16.98
CA HIS A 519 22.26 -6.47 -18.15
C HIS A 519 21.87 -5.03 -17.78
N GLU A 520 22.27 -4.07 -18.62
CA GLU A 520 21.94 -2.65 -18.50
C GLU A 520 20.87 -2.28 -19.53
N ILE A 521 19.64 -2.07 -19.08
CA ILE A 521 18.49 -1.72 -19.91
C ILE A 521 18.33 -0.19 -19.90
N LYS A 522 18.46 0.44 -21.07
CA LYS A 522 18.25 1.88 -21.29
C LYS A 522 16.99 2.11 -22.10
N ILE A 523 16.08 2.92 -21.58
CA ILE A 523 14.83 3.32 -22.24
C ILE A 523 14.76 4.84 -22.25
N SER A 524 14.40 5.43 -23.40
CA SER A 524 14.13 6.86 -23.53
C SER A 524 12.82 7.06 -24.26
N ARG A 525 11.91 7.87 -23.70
CA ARG A 525 10.66 8.30 -24.34
C ARG A 525 10.65 9.82 -24.45
N THR A 526 10.37 10.34 -25.63
CA THR A 526 10.04 11.77 -25.85
C THR A 526 8.73 11.86 -26.63
N GLY A 527 7.67 12.31 -25.97
CA GLY A 527 6.31 12.27 -26.51
C GLY A 527 5.90 10.85 -26.93
N ARG A 528 5.54 10.68 -28.20
CA ARG A 528 5.15 9.37 -28.76
C ARG A 528 6.33 8.45 -29.11
N LEU A 529 7.55 9.00 -29.25
CA LEU A 529 8.73 8.22 -29.63
C LEU A 529 9.31 7.55 -28.38
N ALA A 530 9.51 6.23 -28.45
CA ALA A 530 10.28 5.49 -27.47
C ALA A 530 11.46 4.76 -28.14
N VAL A 531 12.55 4.64 -27.41
CA VAL A 531 13.80 3.98 -27.79
C VAL A 531 14.18 3.01 -26.66
N LEU A 532 14.64 1.81 -27.03
CA LEU A 532 15.12 0.76 -26.12
C LEU A 532 16.50 0.31 -26.59
N GLN A 533 17.47 0.29 -25.69
CA GLN A 533 18.77 -0.34 -25.85
C GLN A 533 19.00 -1.29 -24.67
N VAL A 534 19.57 -2.46 -24.97
CA VAL A 534 20.06 -3.40 -23.96
C VAL A 534 21.57 -3.52 -24.16
N ASP A 535 22.32 -3.34 -23.08
CA ASP A 535 23.78 -3.39 -23.02
C ASP A 535 24.46 -2.47 -24.06
N LYS A 536 25.19 -3.07 -25.00
CA LYS A 536 25.89 -2.43 -26.12
C LYS A 536 25.24 -2.74 -27.48
N ASN A 537 24.08 -3.40 -27.48
CA ASN A 537 23.39 -3.82 -28.71
C ASN A 537 22.74 -2.61 -29.42
N PRO A 538 22.34 -2.72 -30.69
CA PRO A 538 21.66 -1.65 -31.42
C PRO A 538 20.35 -1.23 -30.73
N SER A 539 20.06 0.07 -30.71
CA SER A 539 18.81 0.59 -30.18
C SER A 539 17.63 0.33 -31.13
N SER A 540 16.54 -0.23 -30.62
CA SER A 540 15.24 -0.31 -31.30
C SER A 540 14.38 0.91 -30.97
N GLN A 541 13.41 1.26 -31.84
CA GLN A 541 12.52 2.42 -31.63
C GLN A 541 11.08 2.16 -32.09
N ILE A 542 10.10 2.83 -31.48
CA ILE A 542 8.68 2.80 -31.86
C ILE A 542 7.97 4.14 -31.61
N LEU A 543 6.91 4.41 -32.37
CA LEU A 543 5.96 5.50 -32.14
C LEU A 543 4.63 4.96 -31.59
N SER A 544 4.08 5.56 -30.55
CA SER A 544 2.75 5.18 -30.04
C SER A 544 1.59 5.62 -30.95
N PRO A 545 0.49 4.84 -30.99
CA PRO A 545 -0.67 5.15 -31.81
C PRO A 545 -1.44 6.38 -31.29
N GLY A 546 -2.22 6.99 -32.19
CA GLY A 546 -2.97 8.21 -31.90
C GLY A 546 -2.09 9.46 -31.80
N ALA A 547 -2.64 10.55 -31.28
CA ALA A 547 -2.02 11.87 -31.28
C ALA A 547 -1.45 12.31 -29.91
N PHE A 548 -1.77 11.59 -28.84
CA PHE A 548 -1.44 12.03 -27.48
C PHE A 548 0.05 11.82 -27.19
N THR A 549 0.66 12.78 -26.49
CA THR A 549 2.11 12.82 -26.17
C THR A 549 2.39 12.80 -24.68
N GLN A 550 1.37 13.08 -23.86
CA GLN A 550 1.46 13.21 -22.41
C GLN A 550 1.30 11.85 -21.73
N LEU A 551 1.96 11.69 -20.57
CA LEU A 551 1.96 10.49 -19.74
C LEU A 551 1.75 10.92 -18.28
N PHE A 552 0.64 10.56 -17.65
CA PHE A 552 0.32 10.97 -16.28
C PHE A 552 0.01 9.78 -15.35
N LEU A 553 0.90 9.53 -14.40
CA LEU A 553 0.98 8.26 -13.66
C LEU A 553 0.86 8.44 -12.12
N PRO A 554 -0.34 8.77 -11.59
CA PRO A 554 -0.54 9.06 -10.17
C PRO A 554 -0.46 7.86 -9.22
N LEU A 555 -0.58 6.62 -9.69
CA LEU A 555 -0.41 5.45 -8.80
C LEU A 555 1.05 5.22 -8.44
N ASN A 556 1.30 4.46 -7.36
CA ASN A 556 2.64 4.04 -6.96
C ASN A 556 3.40 3.35 -8.11
N LEU A 557 4.70 3.63 -8.21
CA LEU A 557 5.65 2.88 -9.02
C LEU A 557 6.01 1.56 -8.31
N TYR A 558 5.97 0.45 -9.04
CA TYR A 558 6.34 -0.88 -8.55
C TYR A 558 7.59 -1.40 -9.27
N ILE A 559 8.45 -2.09 -8.53
CA ILE A 559 9.66 -2.74 -9.04
C ILE A 559 9.67 -4.22 -8.63
N GLY A 560 10.04 -5.08 -9.58
CA GLY A 560 10.26 -6.51 -9.42
C GLY A 560 9.01 -7.39 -9.31
N GLY A 561 7.83 -6.80 -9.10
CA GLY A 561 6.55 -7.51 -9.00
C GLY A 561 5.42 -6.59 -8.55
N ILE A 562 4.24 -7.16 -8.32
CA ILE A 562 3.10 -6.47 -7.72
C ILE A 562 2.22 -7.48 -6.95
N ASN A 563 1.55 -7.02 -5.89
CA ASN A 563 0.68 -7.85 -5.06
C ASN A 563 -0.68 -8.17 -5.69
N ASN A 564 -1.12 -7.40 -6.70
CA ASN A 564 -2.32 -7.71 -7.48
C ASN A 564 -2.09 -7.39 -8.97
N PHE A 565 -2.07 -8.43 -9.81
CA PHE A 565 -1.92 -8.31 -11.26
C PHE A 565 -3.20 -7.85 -11.99
N GLU A 566 -4.34 -7.72 -11.30
CA GLU A 566 -5.53 -7.02 -11.82
C GLU A 566 -5.24 -5.52 -12.05
N MET A 567 -4.33 -4.93 -11.26
CA MET A 567 -3.89 -3.53 -11.42
C MET A 567 -2.96 -3.32 -12.63
N VAL A 568 -2.45 -4.38 -13.24
CA VAL A 568 -1.52 -4.34 -14.37
C VAL A 568 -2.31 -4.39 -15.65
N SER A 569 -2.18 -3.37 -16.50
CA SER A 569 -2.97 -3.24 -17.73
C SER A 569 -3.02 -4.54 -18.55
N PRO A 570 -4.19 -4.96 -19.08
CA PRO A 570 -4.32 -6.15 -19.93
C PRO A 570 -3.37 -6.17 -21.14
N LYS A 571 -2.84 -5.01 -21.54
CA LYS A 571 -1.89 -4.83 -22.65
C LYS A 571 -0.44 -5.24 -22.30
N VAL A 572 -0.13 -5.53 -21.03
CA VAL A 572 1.14 -6.13 -20.58
C VAL A 572 1.04 -7.65 -20.68
N LYS A 573 1.97 -8.29 -21.40
CA LYS A 573 1.88 -9.71 -21.74
C LYS A 573 2.20 -10.66 -20.58
N THR A 574 3.10 -10.28 -19.66
CA THR A 574 3.43 -11.13 -18.51
C THR A 574 2.41 -10.98 -17.36
N ARG A 575 2.26 -12.07 -16.60
CA ARG A 575 1.55 -12.12 -15.31
C ARG A 575 2.42 -12.73 -14.19
N SER A 576 3.72 -12.93 -14.42
CA SER A 576 4.70 -13.26 -13.38
C SER A 576 5.42 -11.99 -12.91
N SER A 577 5.84 -11.98 -11.64
CA SER A 577 6.85 -11.04 -11.13
C SER A 577 8.23 -11.40 -11.65
N PHE A 578 9.21 -10.51 -11.52
CA PHE A 578 10.61 -10.77 -11.85
C PHE A 578 11.28 -11.69 -10.80
N VAL A 579 12.18 -12.54 -11.29
CA VAL A 579 13.07 -13.39 -10.48
C VAL A 579 14.51 -13.10 -10.86
N GLY A 580 15.35 -12.77 -9.88
CA GLY A 580 16.74 -12.35 -10.10
C GLY A 580 17.18 -11.25 -9.13
N CYS A 581 18.05 -10.35 -9.59
CA CYS A 581 18.52 -9.18 -8.84
C CYS A 581 18.34 -7.88 -9.62
N ILE A 582 18.21 -6.75 -8.90
CA ILE A 582 18.19 -5.41 -9.49
C ILE A 582 19.17 -4.54 -8.70
N GLN A 583 20.23 -4.05 -9.35
CA GLN A 583 21.34 -3.36 -8.67
C GLN A 583 21.21 -1.85 -8.66
N GLY A 584 20.61 -1.27 -9.70
CA GLY A 584 20.52 0.18 -9.87
C GLY A 584 19.37 0.59 -10.77
N LEU A 585 18.81 1.76 -10.48
CA LEU A 585 17.74 2.40 -11.23
C LEU A 585 18.04 3.90 -11.28
N THR A 586 17.97 4.47 -12.48
CA THR A 586 18.03 5.91 -12.73
C THR A 586 16.76 6.30 -13.47
N ILE A 587 16.07 7.34 -13.02
CA ILE A 587 14.90 7.91 -13.70
C ILE A 587 15.14 9.40 -13.94
N ASN A 588 14.98 9.87 -15.18
CA ASN A 588 15.22 11.25 -15.60
C ASN A 588 16.56 11.81 -15.07
N TYR A 589 17.64 11.02 -15.26
CA TYR A 589 19.02 11.29 -14.82
C TYR A 589 19.23 11.34 -13.29
N GLN A 590 18.21 11.07 -12.47
CA GLN A 590 18.35 10.96 -11.01
C GLN A 590 18.48 9.47 -10.61
N PRO A 591 19.54 9.08 -9.87
CA PRO A 591 19.67 7.72 -9.35
C PRO A 591 18.70 7.51 -8.17
N VAL A 592 17.85 6.50 -8.27
CA VAL A 592 16.90 6.10 -7.23
C VAL A 592 17.61 5.21 -6.22
N GLN A 593 17.59 5.56 -4.94
CA GLN A 593 18.13 4.71 -3.88
C GLN A 593 17.12 3.60 -3.55
N ILE A 594 17.13 2.54 -4.37
CA ILE A 594 16.15 1.43 -4.38
C ILE A 594 15.77 0.91 -2.98
N LEU A 595 16.70 0.88 -2.03
CA LEU A 595 16.46 0.38 -0.67
C LEU A 595 15.99 1.45 0.34
N PHE A 596 16.34 2.72 0.12
CA PHE A 596 16.07 3.81 1.07
C PHE A 596 14.87 4.70 0.68
N GLU A 597 14.52 4.74 -0.61
CA GLU A 597 13.39 5.53 -1.15
C GLU A 597 12.10 4.71 -1.32
N ALA A 598 12.13 3.42 -0.98
CA ALA A 598 10.97 2.55 -1.06
C ALA A 598 9.95 2.84 0.06
N LEU A 599 8.70 3.09 -0.31
CA LEU A 599 7.56 3.27 0.60
C LEU A 599 7.09 1.94 1.23
N ALA A 600 7.44 0.80 0.61
CA ALA A 600 7.27 -0.55 1.14
C ALA A 600 8.09 -1.54 0.30
N GLY A 601 8.40 -2.69 0.89
CA GLY A 601 8.91 -3.85 0.17
C GLY A 601 8.37 -5.15 0.77
N VAL A 602 8.31 -6.20 -0.05
CA VAL A 602 7.91 -7.56 0.34
C VAL A 602 8.93 -8.56 -0.19
N ASN A 603 9.33 -9.52 0.64
CA ASN A 603 10.18 -10.68 0.31
C ASN A 603 11.49 -10.33 -0.42
N ILE A 604 12.06 -9.16 -0.11
CA ILE A 604 13.31 -8.68 -0.70
C ILE A 604 14.49 -9.30 0.06
N ASN A 605 15.31 -10.08 -0.64
CA ASN A 605 16.51 -10.69 -0.08
C ASN A 605 17.79 -10.03 -0.63
N ASN A 606 18.95 -10.40 -0.11
CA ASN A 606 20.23 -10.01 -0.73
C ASN A 606 20.54 -10.89 -1.95
N CYS A 607 20.95 -10.25 -3.04
CA CYS A 607 21.60 -10.89 -4.18
C CYS A 607 22.98 -11.45 -3.77
N PRO A 608 23.41 -12.60 -4.33
CA PRO A 608 24.80 -13.06 -4.20
C PRO A 608 25.79 -12.04 -4.81
N HIS A 609 26.35 -11.17 -3.97
CA HIS A 609 27.20 -10.05 -4.39
C HIS A 609 28.23 -9.70 -3.30
N PRO A 610 29.50 -9.36 -3.63
CA PRO A 610 30.54 -9.10 -2.63
C PRO A 610 30.20 -8.09 -1.53
N CYS A 611 29.45 -7.02 -1.81
CA CYS A 611 29.06 -6.03 -0.79
C CYS A 611 28.29 -6.61 0.40
N VAL A 612 27.63 -7.76 0.26
CA VAL A 612 26.92 -8.44 1.37
C VAL A 612 27.89 -8.85 2.49
N SER A 613 29.16 -9.11 2.17
CA SER A 613 30.22 -9.42 3.14
C SER A 613 30.88 -8.17 3.79
N LYS A 614 30.33 -6.97 3.55
CA LYS A 614 30.88 -5.66 4.00
C LYS A 614 32.39 -5.49 3.76
N PRO A 615 32.92 -5.75 2.55
CA PRO A 615 34.35 -5.82 2.26
C PRO A 615 35.10 -4.47 2.38
N CYS A 616 34.38 -3.38 2.64
CA CYS A 616 34.95 -2.04 2.84
C CYS A 616 35.14 -1.65 4.32
N GLY A 617 34.65 -2.47 5.26
CA GLY A 617 34.54 -2.12 6.68
C GLY A 617 33.55 -0.98 6.95
N ASP A 618 33.45 -0.53 8.20
CA ASP A 618 32.42 0.43 8.62
C ASP A 618 32.69 1.88 8.19
N VAL A 619 33.95 2.23 7.88
CA VAL A 619 34.36 3.60 7.54
C VAL A 619 34.10 3.99 6.08
N ALA A 620 33.93 3.01 5.18
CA ALA A 620 33.79 3.22 3.75
C ALA A 620 32.57 2.47 3.18
N ARG A 621 31.73 3.17 2.41
CA ARG A 621 30.51 2.61 1.85
C ARG A 621 30.82 1.69 0.67
N CYS A 622 30.34 0.45 0.70
CA CYS A 622 30.39 -0.42 -0.47
C CYS A 622 29.44 0.09 -1.56
N VAL A 623 29.92 0.16 -2.80
CA VAL A 623 29.13 0.53 -3.98
C VAL A 623 29.16 -0.64 -4.96
N PRO A 624 28.04 -1.35 -5.18
CA PRO A 624 27.98 -2.48 -6.09
C PRO A 624 28.08 -2.00 -7.55
N HIS A 625 28.71 -2.79 -8.41
CA HIS A 625 28.91 -2.50 -9.83
C HIS A 625 29.10 -3.80 -10.64
N PHE A 626 28.01 -4.31 -11.21
CA PHE A 626 27.89 -5.68 -11.72
C PHE A 626 28.33 -6.69 -10.64
N ASP A 627 29.16 -7.69 -10.93
CA ASP A 627 29.68 -8.61 -9.89
C ASP A 627 30.88 -8.03 -9.09
N ALA A 628 31.30 -6.80 -9.39
CA ALA A 628 32.37 -6.09 -8.71
C ALA A 628 31.84 -5.02 -7.74
N PHE A 629 32.73 -4.38 -6.98
CA PHE A 629 32.39 -3.31 -6.07
C PHE A 629 33.49 -2.24 -6.00
N LYS A 630 33.10 -1.03 -5.60
CA LYS A 630 33.99 0.07 -5.24
C LYS A 630 33.71 0.49 -3.81
N CYS A 631 34.75 0.60 -2.98
CA CYS A 631 34.63 1.28 -1.69
C CYS A 631 34.67 2.80 -1.92
N VAL A 632 33.67 3.53 -1.41
CA VAL A 632 33.63 5.00 -1.40
C VAL A 632 33.75 5.47 0.04
N CYS A 633 34.93 5.98 0.36
CA CYS A 633 35.34 6.37 1.70
C CYS A 633 34.56 7.61 2.17
N THR A 634 34.15 7.62 3.44
CA THR A 634 33.59 8.81 4.08
C THR A 634 34.71 9.76 4.53
N LYS A 635 34.40 11.01 4.87
CA LYS A 635 35.40 12.02 5.24
C LYS A 635 36.20 11.70 6.52
N HIS A 636 35.82 10.68 7.30
CA HIS A 636 36.47 10.35 8.58
C HIS A 636 37.50 9.21 8.48
N CYS A 637 37.72 8.62 7.30
CA CYS A 637 38.73 7.55 7.11
C CYS A 637 40.19 7.98 7.35
N GLU A 638 40.45 9.27 7.52
CA GLU A 638 41.78 9.80 7.81
C GLU A 638 42.06 9.89 9.32
N GLU A 639 41.02 10.06 10.13
CA GLU A 639 41.10 10.38 11.56
C GLU A 639 41.10 9.16 12.49
N SER A 640 40.71 7.97 12.01
CA SER A 640 40.82 6.70 12.74
C SER A 640 42.27 6.19 12.79
N GLY A 641 43.15 7.00 13.39
CA GLY A 641 44.61 6.88 13.34
C GLY A 641 45.25 6.42 14.65
N GLU A 642 44.93 5.23 15.15
CA GLU A 642 45.92 4.49 15.94
C GLU A 642 46.95 3.87 14.98
N VAL A 643 48.24 4.12 15.23
CA VAL A 643 49.33 3.61 14.38
C VAL A 643 49.61 2.15 14.71
N ALA A 644 48.69 1.28 14.30
CA ALA A 644 48.89 -0.16 14.28
C ALA A 644 50.06 -0.47 13.32
N ASN A 645 51.21 -0.85 13.88
CA ASN A 645 52.49 -0.96 13.18
C ASN A 645 52.59 -2.24 12.34
N GLY A 646 51.61 -2.46 11.45
CA GLY A 646 51.41 -3.67 10.67
C GLY A 646 51.56 -3.44 9.16
N ASN A 647 52.16 -4.41 8.47
CA ASN A 647 52.27 -4.39 7.01
C ASN A 647 50.89 -4.46 6.35
N HIS A 648 50.35 -3.33 5.93
CA HIS A 648 49.13 -3.26 5.11
C HIS A 648 49.40 -3.92 3.74
N VAL A 649 48.81 -5.10 3.54
CA VAL A 649 48.83 -5.83 2.27
C VAL A 649 47.46 -5.68 1.59
N ALA A 650 47.45 -5.14 0.38
CA ALA A 650 46.27 -5.17 -0.49
C ALA A 650 46.32 -6.39 -1.42
N SER A 651 45.17 -7.03 -1.61
CA SER A 651 44.98 -8.15 -2.53
C SER A 651 44.17 -7.68 -3.73
N PHE A 652 44.55 -8.13 -4.93
CA PHE A 652 43.93 -7.73 -6.20
C PHE A 652 43.56 -8.95 -7.04
N SER A 653 42.39 -8.92 -7.69
CA SER A 653 41.82 -10.02 -8.47
C SER A 653 42.04 -9.93 -9.98
N GLY A 654 42.74 -8.89 -10.46
CA GLY A 654 42.80 -8.51 -11.88
C GLY A 654 41.73 -7.52 -12.32
N ASN A 655 40.61 -7.41 -11.59
CA ASN A 655 39.52 -6.45 -11.88
C ASN A 655 39.32 -5.39 -10.76
N THR A 656 39.87 -5.62 -9.58
CA THR A 656 39.87 -4.68 -8.43
C THR A 656 41.00 -3.66 -8.53
N TYR A 657 40.78 -2.44 -8.02
CA TYR A 657 41.81 -1.40 -7.95
C TYR A 657 41.58 -0.43 -6.79
N LEU A 658 42.66 0.24 -6.37
CA LEU A 658 42.61 1.42 -5.50
C LEU A 658 42.86 2.67 -6.34
N HIS A 659 42.11 3.74 -6.10
CA HIS A 659 42.19 4.99 -6.86
C HIS A 659 42.34 6.18 -5.91
N TYR A 660 43.43 6.92 -6.06
CA TYR A 660 43.82 8.04 -5.21
C TYR A 660 43.73 9.35 -5.99
N THR A 661 42.89 10.26 -5.50
CA THR A 661 42.76 11.65 -5.97
C THR A 661 43.22 12.67 -4.94
N ASP A 662 43.88 12.22 -3.86
CA ASP A 662 44.43 13.06 -2.81
C ASP A 662 45.48 14.05 -3.36
N PRO A 663 45.36 15.37 -3.10
CA PRO A 663 46.33 16.36 -3.53
C PRO A 663 47.78 16.06 -3.15
N GLU A 664 48.06 15.42 -2.00
CA GLU A 664 49.44 15.14 -1.60
C GLU A 664 50.08 14.03 -2.47
N ILE A 665 49.41 12.89 -2.61
CA ILE A 665 49.76 11.81 -3.53
C ILE A 665 49.91 12.33 -4.97
N LEU A 666 48.97 13.17 -5.43
CA LEU A 666 49.02 13.75 -6.77
C LEU A 666 50.22 14.70 -6.94
N SER A 667 50.54 15.53 -5.94
CA SER A 667 51.74 16.39 -6.00
C SER A 667 53.03 15.56 -6.11
N ARG A 668 53.09 14.39 -5.47
CA ARG A 668 54.26 13.51 -5.44
C ARG A 668 54.44 12.70 -6.73
N ILE A 669 53.36 12.25 -7.39
CA ILE A 669 53.42 11.50 -8.66
C ILE A 669 53.66 12.40 -9.89
N LEU A 670 53.10 13.62 -9.90
CA LEU A 670 53.21 14.59 -11.00
C LEU A 670 54.56 15.33 -11.03
N ALA A 671 55.33 15.28 -9.94
CA ALA A 671 56.61 15.97 -9.79
C ALA A 671 57.61 15.61 -10.91
N ASN A 672 58.55 16.54 -11.20
CA ASN A 672 59.62 16.29 -12.17
C ASN A 672 60.54 15.13 -11.74
N LYS A 673 60.63 14.83 -10.44
CA LYS A 673 61.32 13.65 -9.91
C LYS A 673 60.36 12.87 -9.04
N VAL A 674 60.18 11.59 -9.34
CA VAL A 674 59.37 10.65 -8.56
C VAL A 674 60.12 9.33 -8.34
N SER A 675 60.00 8.76 -7.15
CA SER A 675 60.39 7.38 -6.85
C SER A 675 59.19 6.61 -6.31
N ILE A 676 58.94 5.43 -6.87
CA ILE A 676 57.89 4.50 -6.47
C ILE A 676 58.60 3.22 -5.98
N ASN A 677 58.44 2.90 -4.71
CA ASN A 677 58.97 1.69 -4.08
C ASN A 677 57.79 0.91 -3.50
N MET A 678 57.73 -0.41 -3.75
CA MET A 678 56.66 -1.28 -3.30
C MET A 678 57.14 -2.73 -3.29
N ARG A 679 56.48 -3.58 -2.51
CA ARG A 679 56.57 -5.03 -2.67
C ARG A 679 55.33 -5.55 -3.40
N PHE A 680 55.51 -6.59 -4.20
CA PHE A 680 54.40 -7.32 -4.80
C PHE A 680 54.70 -8.81 -4.91
N ARG A 681 53.65 -9.63 -5.04
CA ARG A 681 53.75 -11.03 -5.48
C ARG A 681 52.60 -11.38 -6.41
N THR A 682 52.87 -12.17 -7.44
CA THR A 682 51.85 -12.63 -8.40
C THR A 682 52.23 -13.98 -9.00
N THR A 683 51.23 -14.70 -9.51
CA THR A 683 51.38 -15.88 -10.38
C THR A 683 50.80 -15.61 -11.78
N SER A 684 50.47 -14.35 -12.11
CA SER A 684 49.97 -13.95 -13.41
C SER A 684 51.10 -13.39 -14.26
N PRO A 685 51.35 -13.91 -15.48
CA PRO A 685 52.36 -13.37 -16.38
C PRO A 685 52.03 -11.96 -16.91
N ASN A 686 50.80 -11.46 -16.68
CA ASN A 686 50.33 -10.18 -17.20
C ASN A 686 49.46 -9.44 -16.17
N GLY A 687 49.64 -8.11 -16.03
CA GLY A 687 48.76 -7.27 -15.23
C GLY A 687 49.29 -5.85 -14.95
N LEU A 688 48.39 -4.86 -14.92
CA LEU A 688 48.70 -3.46 -14.59
C LEU A 688 48.79 -3.23 -13.08
N ILE A 689 49.96 -2.82 -12.56
CA ILE A 689 50.20 -2.59 -11.12
C ILE A 689 49.97 -1.11 -10.75
N VAL A 690 50.45 -0.16 -11.56
CA VAL A 690 50.37 1.29 -11.30
C VAL A 690 49.99 2.03 -12.57
N TRP A 691 49.10 3.03 -12.50
CA TRP A 691 48.75 3.90 -13.64
C TRP A 691 48.40 5.33 -13.23
N THR A 692 48.81 6.31 -14.03
CA THR A 692 48.20 7.64 -14.12
C THR A 692 48.33 8.15 -15.55
N GLY A 693 47.33 8.87 -16.08
CA GLY A 693 47.25 9.26 -17.49
C GLY A 693 46.35 10.48 -17.78
N ARG A 694 46.04 10.70 -19.05
CA ARG A 694 45.05 11.70 -19.52
C ARG A 694 43.81 11.03 -20.10
N THR A 695 42.62 11.54 -19.77
CA THR A 695 41.33 11.00 -20.25
C THR A 695 40.81 11.62 -21.57
N GLU A 696 41.56 12.54 -22.19
CA GLU A 696 41.07 13.30 -23.34
C GLU A 696 41.15 12.53 -24.68
N MET A 697 40.00 12.02 -25.14
CA MET A 697 39.82 11.27 -26.41
C MET A 697 40.33 11.97 -27.69
N ARG A 698 40.78 13.24 -27.63
CA ARG A 698 41.23 14.03 -28.78
C ARG A 698 42.75 14.04 -28.99
N GLN A 699 43.54 13.46 -28.09
CA GLN A 699 45.01 13.38 -28.23
C GLN A 699 45.47 11.91 -28.14
N THR A 700 45.91 11.35 -29.27
CA THR A 700 46.32 9.95 -29.42
C THR A 700 47.57 9.55 -28.62
N PHE A 701 48.30 10.51 -28.04
CA PHE A 701 49.55 10.30 -27.31
C PHE A 701 49.65 11.19 -26.06
N GLY A 702 48.62 11.19 -25.22
CA GLY A 702 48.63 11.91 -23.94
C GLY A 702 49.71 11.42 -22.96
N ASP A 703 50.09 12.29 -22.02
CA ASP A 703 50.98 11.97 -20.89
C ASP A 703 50.45 10.79 -20.07
N PHE A 704 51.34 9.86 -19.70
CA PHE A 704 51.03 8.77 -18.76
C PHE A 704 52.29 8.21 -18.08
N LEU A 705 52.10 7.54 -16.94
CA LEU A 705 53.10 6.70 -16.29
C LEU A 705 52.44 5.41 -15.80
N ALA A 706 53.09 4.27 -16.06
CA ALA A 706 52.59 2.95 -15.71
C ALA A 706 53.69 1.99 -15.26
N ILE A 707 53.36 1.10 -14.32
CA ILE A 707 54.18 -0.08 -13.96
C ILE A 707 53.28 -1.31 -14.10
N GLY A 708 53.79 -2.37 -14.70
CA GLY A 708 53.04 -3.61 -14.87
C GLY A 708 53.92 -4.81 -15.21
N VAL A 709 53.33 -6.00 -15.15
CA VAL A 709 53.93 -7.25 -15.60
C VAL A 709 53.43 -7.57 -17.01
N LYS A 710 54.31 -8.03 -17.88
CA LYS A 710 53.96 -8.64 -19.16
C LYS A 710 54.91 -9.80 -19.48
N ASP A 711 54.35 -10.90 -19.98
CA ASP A 711 55.05 -12.14 -20.33
C ASP A 711 55.98 -12.65 -19.21
N GLY A 712 55.59 -12.40 -17.95
CA GLY A 712 56.33 -12.76 -16.73
C GLY A 712 57.38 -11.74 -16.27
N TYR A 713 57.63 -10.66 -17.02
CA TYR A 713 58.65 -9.65 -16.73
C TYR A 713 58.03 -8.31 -16.34
N LEU A 714 58.73 -7.56 -15.49
CA LEU A 714 58.28 -6.26 -14.99
C LEU A 714 58.72 -5.13 -15.94
N HIS A 715 57.85 -4.16 -16.20
CA HIS A 715 58.21 -2.94 -16.95
C HIS A 715 57.74 -1.64 -16.29
N LEU A 716 58.48 -0.57 -16.56
CA LEU A 716 58.10 0.83 -16.35
C LEU A 716 57.87 1.47 -17.72
N ARG A 717 56.68 2.06 -17.94
CA ARG A 717 56.29 2.68 -19.21
C ARG A 717 55.82 4.10 -18.96
N TYR A 718 56.28 5.08 -19.71
CA TYR A 718 55.80 6.46 -19.58
C TYR A 718 55.95 7.28 -20.86
N ASN A 719 55.11 8.31 -20.98
CA ASN A 719 55.13 9.32 -22.02
C ASN A 719 54.96 10.70 -21.36
N LEU A 720 55.77 11.67 -21.76
CA LEU A 720 55.74 13.06 -21.28
C LEU A 720 55.28 14.02 -22.38
N GLY A 721 54.42 13.55 -23.29
CA GLY A 721 53.92 14.30 -24.45
C GLY A 721 54.89 14.38 -25.65
N SER A 722 56.01 13.66 -25.61
CA SER A 722 57.03 13.61 -26.69
C SER A 722 57.27 12.20 -27.26
N GLY A 723 56.63 11.17 -26.70
CA GLY A 723 56.78 9.76 -27.09
C GLY A 723 56.93 8.83 -25.88
N GLU A 724 56.55 7.57 -26.07
CA GLU A 724 56.64 6.52 -25.05
C GLU A 724 58.05 5.92 -24.96
N THR A 725 58.51 5.62 -23.74
CA THR A 725 59.62 4.70 -23.45
C THR A 725 59.09 3.51 -22.64
N ILE A 726 59.74 2.35 -22.79
CA ILE A 726 59.40 1.08 -22.16
C ILE A 726 60.69 0.46 -21.57
N ILE A 727 60.84 0.54 -20.26
CA ILE A 727 61.99 -0.01 -19.53
C ILE A 727 61.59 -1.38 -18.97
N ILE A 728 62.14 -2.45 -19.55
CA ILE A 728 61.87 -3.84 -19.14
C ILE A 728 62.99 -4.30 -18.21
N PHE A 729 62.63 -4.85 -17.05
CA PHE A 729 63.53 -5.62 -16.21
C PHE A 729 63.42 -7.09 -16.61
N ASN A 730 64.50 -7.66 -17.16
CA ASN A 730 64.51 -9.00 -17.76
C ASN A 730 65.49 -9.99 -17.10
N GLU A 731 66.12 -9.63 -15.98
CA GLU A 731 67.04 -10.53 -15.27
C GLU A 731 66.30 -11.61 -14.44
N THR A 732 65.08 -11.33 -13.98
CA THR A 732 64.20 -12.29 -13.29
C THR A 732 62.78 -12.23 -13.83
N ARG A 733 62.09 -13.36 -13.87
CA ARG A 733 60.61 -13.39 -13.88
C ARG A 733 60.09 -12.96 -12.51
N VAL A 734 58.85 -12.46 -12.49
CA VAL A 734 58.19 -11.94 -11.28
C VAL A 734 56.79 -12.53 -11.06
N ASP A 735 56.44 -13.57 -11.82
CA ASP A 735 55.19 -14.31 -11.77
C ASP A 735 55.35 -15.73 -11.19
N ASP A 736 56.33 -15.89 -10.29
CA ASP A 736 56.68 -17.15 -9.62
C ASP A 736 55.93 -17.38 -8.27
N GLY A 737 55.12 -16.40 -7.84
CA GLY A 737 54.41 -16.39 -6.55
C GLY A 737 55.17 -15.74 -5.38
N ASN A 738 56.44 -15.37 -5.55
CA ASN A 738 57.29 -14.82 -4.49
C ASN A 738 57.18 -13.30 -4.34
N TRP A 739 57.65 -12.79 -3.19
CA TRP A 739 57.59 -11.38 -2.81
C TRP A 739 58.79 -10.56 -3.32
N HIS A 740 58.68 -10.03 -4.53
CA HIS A 740 59.63 -9.09 -5.11
C HIS A 740 59.45 -7.67 -4.54
N ARG A 741 60.55 -6.91 -4.43
CA ARG A 741 60.55 -5.45 -4.21
C ARG A 741 60.90 -4.73 -5.52
N VAL A 742 60.07 -3.78 -5.91
CA VAL A 742 60.33 -2.87 -7.03
C VAL A 742 60.86 -1.55 -6.51
N LYS A 743 61.87 -1.00 -7.18
CA LYS A 743 62.19 0.43 -7.10
C LYS A 743 62.20 1.03 -8.50
N ALA A 744 61.14 1.76 -8.83
CA ALA A 744 61.06 2.58 -10.03
C ALA A 744 61.40 4.03 -9.68
N LEU A 745 62.19 4.70 -10.51
CA LEU A 745 62.42 6.15 -10.42
C LEU A 745 62.32 6.80 -11.79
N ARG A 746 61.70 7.98 -11.85
CA ARG A 746 61.79 8.88 -13.00
C ARG A 746 62.35 10.21 -12.52
N SER A 747 63.37 10.73 -13.21
CA SER A 747 63.97 12.03 -12.98
C SER A 747 63.98 12.78 -14.32
N GLU A 748 63.07 13.74 -14.43
CA GLU A 748 62.73 14.43 -15.68
C GLU A 748 62.34 13.42 -16.78
N GLN A 749 63.21 13.25 -17.78
CA GLN A 749 63.05 12.30 -18.89
C GLN A 749 63.61 10.91 -18.59
N GLU A 750 64.59 10.82 -17.69
CA GLU A 750 65.34 9.60 -17.41
C GLU A 750 64.53 8.72 -16.45
N GLY A 751 64.46 7.44 -16.78
CA GLY A 751 63.69 6.44 -16.06
C GLY A 751 64.59 5.27 -15.69
N SER A 752 64.26 4.64 -14.56
CA SER A 752 64.99 3.50 -14.05
C SER A 752 64.05 2.55 -13.32
N ILE A 753 64.33 1.26 -13.41
CA ILE A 753 63.64 0.21 -12.67
C ILE A 753 64.66 -0.82 -12.17
N ALA A 754 64.50 -1.24 -10.92
CA ALA A 754 65.23 -2.34 -10.31
C ALA A 754 64.26 -3.26 -9.58
N VAL A 755 64.56 -4.55 -9.58
CA VAL A 755 63.82 -5.59 -8.84
C VAL A 755 64.81 -6.26 -7.88
N ASP A 756 64.39 -6.36 -6.62
CA ASP A 756 65.15 -6.96 -5.50
C ASP A 756 66.58 -6.42 -5.36
N HIS A 757 67.57 -7.25 -5.72
CA HIS A 757 69.00 -6.92 -5.71
C HIS A 757 69.61 -6.98 -7.13
N GLY A 758 68.77 -7.08 -8.15
CA GLY A 758 69.17 -7.09 -9.56
C GLY A 758 69.63 -5.72 -10.08
N LYS A 759 70.14 -5.71 -11.30
CA LYS A 759 70.78 -4.54 -11.90
C LYS A 759 69.74 -3.50 -12.31
N VAL A 760 70.04 -2.22 -12.03
CA VAL A 760 69.18 -1.11 -12.47
C VAL A 760 69.14 -1.07 -14.01
N SER A 761 67.94 -1.26 -14.57
CA SER A 761 67.65 -1.03 -15.99
C SER A 761 67.22 0.43 -16.20
N THR A 762 67.73 1.09 -17.23
CA THR A 762 67.56 2.55 -17.46
C THR A 762 67.29 2.88 -18.93
N ASP A 763 66.42 3.85 -19.18
CA ASP A 763 66.17 4.46 -20.49
C ASP A 763 65.66 5.91 -20.30
N ARG A 764 65.32 6.62 -21.38
CA ARG A 764 64.74 7.97 -21.33
C ARG A 764 63.62 8.18 -22.34
N SER A 765 62.63 8.98 -21.97
CA SER A 765 61.61 9.44 -22.90
C SER A 765 62.23 10.36 -23.99
N PRO A 766 61.83 10.23 -25.26
CA PRO A 766 62.32 11.09 -26.35
C PRO A 766 61.87 12.56 -26.21
N GLY A 767 62.43 13.42 -27.08
CA GLY A 767 62.07 14.84 -27.17
C GLY A 767 62.68 15.72 -26.07
N LYS A 768 61.95 16.76 -25.64
CA LYS A 768 62.42 17.78 -24.67
C LYS A 768 61.52 17.97 -23.44
N LEU A 769 60.33 17.38 -23.42
CA LEU A 769 59.39 17.53 -22.31
C LEU A 769 59.82 16.66 -21.11
N LYS A 770 59.58 17.17 -19.89
CA LYS A 770 60.13 16.64 -18.61
C LYS A 770 59.08 16.39 -17.51
N GLN A 771 57.93 17.04 -17.64
CA GLN A 771 56.85 17.04 -16.66
C GLN A 771 55.79 16.01 -17.05
N LEU A 772 55.18 15.36 -16.05
CA LEU A 772 54.09 14.40 -16.24
C LEU A 772 52.76 15.08 -15.92
N ASN A 773 51.91 15.34 -16.91
CA ASN A 773 50.70 16.15 -16.77
C ASN A 773 49.45 15.29 -16.90
N THR A 774 49.12 14.55 -15.83
CA THR A 774 48.03 13.56 -15.81
C THR A 774 46.83 14.03 -14.99
N ASN A 775 45.61 13.66 -15.39
CA ASN A 775 44.36 14.09 -14.77
C ASN A 775 43.43 12.94 -14.31
N THR A 776 43.82 11.68 -14.54
CA THR A 776 43.05 10.51 -14.08
C THR A 776 43.12 10.29 -12.56
N GLY A 777 44.14 10.82 -11.90
CA GLY A 777 44.56 10.38 -10.57
C GLY A 777 45.39 9.09 -10.61
N LEU A 778 45.93 8.69 -9.45
CA LEU A 778 46.79 7.51 -9.31
C LEU A 778 45.96 6.24 -9.07
N TYR A 779 46.15 5.24 -9.93
CA TYR A 779 45.55 3.91 -9.82
C TYR A 779 46.59 2.88 -9.40
N ILE A 780 46.19 1.97 -8.51
CA ILE A 780 46.99 0.82 -8.05
C ILE A 780 46.17 -0.46 -8.23
N GLY A 781 46.77 -1.47 -8.85
CA GLY A 781 46.18 -2.80 -9.08
C GLY A 781 45.33 -2.95 -10.35
N GLY A 782 44.96 -1.86 -11.02
CA GLY A 782 44.14 -1.87 -12.24
C GLY A 782 43.33 -0.59 -12.38
N MET A 783 42.33 -0.58 -13.25
CA MET A 783 41.31 0.47 -13.36
C MET A 783 40.04 -0.12 -14.01
N GLY A 784 38.95 0.67 -14.09
CA GLY A 784 37.64 0.21 -14.60
C GLY A 784 37.68 -0.24 -16.06
N ASP A 785 37.61 0.70 -17.02
CA ASP A 785 37.81 0.38 -18.43
C ASP A 785 39.30 0.34 -18.76
N MET A 786 39.90 -0.83 -18.51
CA MET A 786 41.30 -1.14 -18.80
C MET A 786 41.71 -0.84 -20.26
N GLU A 787 40.87 -1.18 -21.23
CA GLU A 787 41.24 -1.15 -22.64
C GLU A 787 41.21 0.26 -23.20
N THR A 788 40.13 1.02 -22.98
CA THR A 788 40.07 2.40 -23.49
C THR A 788 40.95 3.34 -22.69
N SER A 789 41.00 3.19 -21.35
CA SER A 789 41.78 4.10 -20.49
C SER A 789 43.29 3.93 -20.63
N THR A 790 43.77 2.74 -21.01
CA THR A 790 45.21 2.50 -21.26
C THR A 790 45.60 2.57 -22.73
N LEU A 791 44.65 2.81 -23.65
CA LEU A 791 44.82 2.71 -25.11
C LEU A 791 45.36 1.32 -25.53
N TYR A 792 44.67 0.27 -25.08
CA TYR A 792 45.00 -1.16 -25.30
C TYR A 792 46.43 -1.56 -24.91
N LYS A 793 47.07 -0.82 -23.99
CA LYS A 793 48.41 -1.17 -23.47
C LYS A 793 48.35 -2.32 -22.47
N TYR A 794 47.20 -2.54 -21.82
CA TYR A 794 46.92 -3.60 -20.87
C TYR A 794 45.44 -4.02 -20.96
N HIS A 795 45.16 -5.32 -20.91
CA HIS A 795 43.79 -5.87 -20.98
C HIS A 795 43.23 -6.32 -19.62
N LYS A 796 44.08 -6.40 -18.58
CA LYS A 796 43.71 -6.79 -17.21
C LYS A 796 44.55 -6.02 -16.19
N GLY A 797 43.96 -5.76 -15.02
CA GLY A 797 44.69 -5.31 -13.84
C GLY A 797 45.63 -6.38 -13.30
N PHE A 798 46.32 -6.04 -12.22
CA PHE A 798 47.17 -6.94 -11.47
C PHE A 798 46.35 -7.95 -10.66
N GLN A 799 46.76 -9.22 -10.69
CA GLN A 799 46.21 -10.29 -9.87
C GLN A 799 47.31 -10.77 -8.91
N GLY A 800 47.16 -10.54 -7.61
CA GLY A 800 48.22 -10.78 -6.63
C GLY A 800 48.14 -9.85 -5.41
N CYS A 801 49.25 -9.74 -4.68
CA CYS A 801 49.33 -8.90 -3.47
C CYS A 801 50.32 -7.74 -3.67
N ILE A 802 50.05 -6.58 -3.06
CA ILE A 802 50.95 -5.42 -2.99
C ILE A 802 51.07 -4.97 -1.54
N SER A 803 52.27 -4.60 -1.09
CA SER A 803 52.50 -4.00 0.23
C SER A 803 53.60 -2.93 0.19
N GLU A 804 53.75 -2.16 1.27
CA GLU A 804 54.83 -1.18 1.44
C GLU A 804 54.95 -0.11 0.33
N LEU A 805 53.82 0.26 -0.32
CA LEU A 805 53.83 1.29 -1.37
C LEU A 805 54.23 2.64 -0.79
N THR A 806 55.37 3.16 -1.26
CA THR A 806 55.99 4.41 -0.83
C THR A 806 56.32 5.31 -2.02
N LEU A 807 55.96 6.59 -1.90
CA LEU A 807 56.27 7.64 -2.86
C LEU A 807 57.40 8.54 -2.32
N ASN A 808 58.38 8.79 -3.18
CA ASN A 808 59.58 9.59 -2.91
C ASN A 808 60.42 9.13 -1.70
N SER A 809 60.28 7.87 -1.28
CA SER A 809 60.94 7.24 -0.12
C SER A 809 60.53 7.77 1.27
N GLU A 810 59.49 8.60 1.34
CA GLU A 810 59.05 9.26 2.58
C GLU A 810 57.55 9.09 2.84
N TYR A 811 56.72 9.05 1.78
CA TYR A 811 55.27 9.04 1.91
C TYR A 811 54.72 7.63 1.73
N HIS A 812 54.12 7.07 2.79
CA HIS A 812 53.49 5.74 2.76
C HIS A 812 52.04 5.86 2.28
N VAL A 813 51.71 5.19 1.18
CA VAL A 813 50.35 5.17 0.63
C VAL A 813 49.52 4.11 1.35
N LYS A 814 48.39 4.50 1.95
CA LYS A 814 47.48 3.59 2.70
C LYS A 814 46.81 2.57 1.76
N LEU A 815 47.39 1.37 1.67
CA LEU A 815 46.88 0.27 0.84
C LEU A 815 45.69 -0.49 1.45
N ALA A 816 45.52 -0.48 2.77
CA ALA A 816 44.40 -1.10 3.47
C ALA A 816 43.82 -0.14 4.51
N TRP A 817 42.50 -0.22 4.73
CA TRP A 817 41.71 0.78 5.46
C TRP A 817 41.02 0.20 6.72
N SER A 818 41.32 -1.06 7.06
CA SER A 818 40.90 -1.76 8.29
C SER A 818 41.99 -2.76 8.69
N ALA A 819 42.10 -3.06 9.99
CA ALA A 819 42.98 -4.10 10.53
C ALA A 819 42.40 -5.52 10.33
N ASP A 820 41.06 -5.65 10.36
CA ASP A 820 40.34 -6.92 10.27
C ASP A 820 39.96 -7.31 8.83
N ALA A 821 40.42 -6.54 7.84
CA ALA A 821 40.37 -6.95 6.44
C ALA A 821 41.26 -8.19 6.23
N THR A 822 40.66 -9.39 6.32
CA THR A 822 41.31 -10.69 6.16
C THR A 822 41.87 -10.86 4.75
N SER A 823 43.05 -10.31 4.51
CA SER A 823 43.74 -10.45 3.24
C SER A 823 44.12 -11.91 2.98
N HIS A 824 43.54 -12.52 1.95
CA HIS A 824 43.90 -13.84 1.41
C HIS A 824 45.39 -13.95 1.03
N CYS A 825 46.14 -12.85 1.10
CA CYS A 825 47.58 -12.80 1.05
C CYS A 825 48.30 -13.49 2.23
N ARG A 826 47.60 -13.93 3.29
CA ARG A 826 48.20 -14.76 4.37
C ARG A 826 48.18 -16.27 4.07
N ASP A 827 47.25 -16.76 3.26
CA ASP A 827 46.95 -18.19 3.13
C ASP A 827 47.62 -18.86 1.92
N ILE A 828 48.91 -18.56 1.69
CA ILE A 828 49.78 -19.35 0.79
C ILE A 828 50.94 -19.86 1.65
N PRO A 829 51.14 -21.18 1.77
CA PRO A 829 52.19 -21.76 2.62
C PRO A 829 53.61 -21.41 2.13
N PRO A 830 54.63 -21.52 3.01
CA PRO A 830 56.01 -21.17 2.72
C PRO A 830 56.73 -22.16 1.79
#